data_AF-S4AKG2-F1
#
_entry.id   AF-S4AKG2-F1
#
_cell.length_a   1.000
_cell.length_b   1.000
_cell.length_c   1.000
_cell.angle_alpha   90.00
_cell.angle_beta   90.00
_cell.angle_gamma   90.00
#
_symmetry.space_group_name_H-M   'P 1'
#
loop_
_entity.id
_entity.type
_entity.pdbx_description
1 polymer ?
#
loop_
_entity_poly.entity_id
_entity_poly.type
_entity_poly.pdbx_seq_one_letter_code
_entity_poly.pdbx_strand_id
1 'polypeptide(L)'
;MTGTSGRIEVSGTTPAVLLTGVHWYLKYVCGAHIAWNGSQLDLPRRLPAPSRPLERSTALPHRFALNDTNDGYTAPYADWPYWERMIDVLALHGCNEVLVIAGTEAVYHRVLKDFHYTDAESRAWLPAPSHQPWWLLQNLSGYGGPLSPEIIDRRVELGRKIVARLRELGMAPVFPGYYGHVPDGFVARNGGDARVVPQGIWHGFKRPDWLDPRTDAFARVAESFYRHQSELFGAARHFKMDLLHEGGTAGDVPVPDAARSVERALQKAHAGATWVILGWQENPLPALLDAIDKKKMLIVDGVSDRYQSVTDREKDWGGTPYAFGTIPNFGGRSTIGARTHLWQEKFFAWRDKENSALAGTAYLPEATDRDPAAFELFSELAWMDDEVDRADWFSAYADFRYGGRDRDARAAWRALHDTAYQHRAVERSDPHDSLFAARPDLAANRAAEYAPRALTYDPGRFDAALSGLLGVAGGLRRSAAYKHDLVDVARQALAHRSRQLLPQLKTAYERKDQDTFRALSNLWLRLMRLSDDVTGTHPAFLLGPWIEDARRLATNDTERVEFERTAKVLITVWGDRPTSDPGNLHDYGNREWHGLTSDFYLPRWQKWLDELADALAAGRAPTPVDWFGAVEEPWTRERKDYPLRPVADPYRTASRVRDVLARAPYQGSLEVTAEPPAFPPGGHARVEALFRNVNGLRATGRVDFTLTGIDAEPEGPTSLPRVPAAGTGTVAWRANAPDTPLDRPLRPLPYTLTALYGPQGEKRVRAVHEGTLFVAGPVSAAWKTYATTNNTAVFGEFDGRYAIDGAGADLWRGTTEFGALYRPGALRDGVSVTLRVDAQANTGPWARAGIIARNSLATPGSPGFLNLAVTPANGVVLSYDTTGDGTLDTYKRITGVKAPVLLRLSRAGGTFTGALSTDGGGTWRTVATVPVAGVADAQDVGLFMTATNGGGGARGTVEFSGWVLG
;
A
#
# COMPACT_ATOMS: atom_id res chain seq x y z
N MET A 1 31.71 15.81 -21.75
CA MET A 1 32.33 16.87 -20.92
C MET A 1 33.82 16.66 -20.82
N THR A 2 34.59 17.71 -21.08
CA THR A 2 36.06 17.74 -21.07
C THR A 2 36.52 19.04 -20.44
N GLY A 3 37.83 19.25 -20.30
CA GLY A 3 38.37 20.55 -19.90
C GLY A 3 39.59 20.46 -19.00
N THR A 4 39.97 21.62 -18.47
CA THR A 4 41.10 21.78 -17.54
C THR A 4 40.61 22.40 -16.24
N SER A 5 41.41 22.34 -15.18
CA SER A 5 40.99 22.87 -13.88
C SER A 5 40.62 24.34 -13.97
N GLY A 6 39.39 24.68 -13.57
CA GLY A 6 38.81 26.02 -13.66
C GLY A 6 38.16 26.37 -15.01
N ARG A 7 38.21 25.49 -16.01
CA ARG A 7 37.56 25.68 -17.33
C ARG A 7 37.02 24.34 -17.84
N ILE A 8 35.72 24.15 -17.70
CA ILE A 8 35.01 22.92 -18.08
C ILE A 8 34.16 23.20 -19.31
N GLU A 9 34.26 22.31 -20.30
CA GLU A 9 33.46 22.35 -21.51
C GLU A 9 32.36 21.28 -21.46
N VAL A 10 31.14 21.72 -21.77
CA VAL A 10 29.94 20.87 -21.82
C VAL A 10 29.37 20.94 -23.23
N SER A 11 29.14 19.78 -23.83
CA SER A 11 28.53 19.64 -25.15
C SER A 11 27.35 18.69 -25.02
N GLY A 12 26.28 18.94 -25.78
CA GLY A 12 25.02 18.21 -25.68
C GLY A 12 24.09 18.56 -26.84
N THR A 13 23.09 17.72 -27.08
CA THR A 13 22.18 17.85 -28.23
C THR A 13 21.06 18.87 -28.01
N THR A 14 20.71 19.16 -26.76
CA THR A 14 19.72 20.17 -26.36
C THR A 14 20.17 20.89 -25.09
N PRO A 15 19.58 22.05 -24.74
CA PRO A 15 19.88 22.72 -23.48
C PRO A 15 19.62 21.85 -22.24
N ALA A 16 18.53 21.08 -22.20
CA ALA A 16 18.28 20.13 -21.11
C ALA A 16 19.40 19.07 -20.99
N VAL A 17 19.89 18.54 -22.12
CA VAL A 17 21.01 17.57 -22.12
C VAL A 17 22.30 18.20 -21.62
N LEU A 18 22.56 19.48 -21.93
CA LEU A 18 23.68 20.23 -21.34
C LEU A 18 23.55 20.30 -19.81
N LEU A 19 22.35 20.59 -19.29
CA LEU A 19 22.09 20.60 -17.85
C LEU A 19 22.28 19.22 -17.21
N THR A 20 21.79 18.15 -17.85
CA THR A 20 22.04 16.77 -17.40
C THR A 20 23.52 16.46 -17.30
N GLY A 21 24.30 16.86 -18.33
CA GLY A 21 25.76 16.74 -18.32
C GLY A 21 26.40 17.51 -17.17
N VAL A 22 26.03 18.78 -16.99
CA VAL A 22 26.49 19.61 -15.86
C VAL A 22 26.19 18.91 -14.53
N HIS A 23 24.97 18.40 -14.32
CA HIS A 23 24.61 17.71 -13.09
C HIS A 23 25.44 16.45 -12.88
N TRP A 24 25.69 15.66 -13.94
CA TRP A 24 26.56 14.49 -13.89
C TRP A 24 27.97 14.86 -13.40
N TYR A 25 28.55 15.93 -13.94
CA TYR A 25 29.84 16.45 -13.50
C TYR A 25 29.83 16.98 -12.07
N LEU A 26 28.76 17.67 -11.66
CA LEU A 26 28.59 18.14 -10.28
C LEU A 26 28.63 16.96 -9.30
N LYS A 27 27.86 15.89 -9.56
CA LYS A 27 27.80 14.70 -8.71
C LYS A 27 29.14 13.96 -8.66
N TYR A 28 29.63 13.53 -9.83
CA TYR A 28 30.72 12.56 -9.90
C TYR A 28 32.12 13.16 -9.89
N VAL A 29 32.26 14.50 -10.01
CA VAL A 29 33.57 15.17 -9.99
C VAL A 29 33.65 16.26 -8.92
N CYS A 30 32.60 17.07 -8.75
CA CYS A 30 32.62 18.16 -7.77
C CYS A 30 32.15 17.75 -6.37
N GLY A 31 31.41 16.64 -6.25
CA GLY A 31 30.74 16.28 -4.99
C GLY A 31 29.59 17.22 -4.64
N ALA A 32 28.85 17.71 -5.63
CA ALA A 32 27.69 18.58 -5.44
C ALA A 32 26.43 17.94 -6.01
N HIS A 33 25.28 18.28 -5.43
CA HIS A 33 24.00 17.63 -5.75
C HIS A 33 22.84 18.62 -5.72
N ILE A 34 22.01 18.59 -6.75
CA ILE A 34 20.77 19.37 -6.83
C ILE A 34 19.61 18.37 -6.92
N ALA A 35 18.79 18.31 -5.89
CA ALA A 35 17.54 17.54 -5.89
C ALA A 35 16.35 18.42 -5.49
N TRP A 36 15.14 17.88 -5.68
CA TRP A 36 13.89 18.56 -5.32
C TRP A 36 13.86 19.02 -3.86
N ASN A 37 14.23 18.13 -2.92
CA ASN A 37 14.08 18.33 -1.46
C ASN A 37 15.36 18.67 -0.71
N GLY A 38 16.34 19.27 -1.39
CA GLY A 38 17.57 19.76 -0.77
C GLY A 38 18.73 19.73 -1.75
N SER A 39 19.67 20.66 -1.58
CA SER A 39 20.87 20.75 -2.42
C SER A 39 22.13 20.88 -1.57
N GLN A 40 23.24 20.43 -2.13
CA GLN A 40 24.60 20.66 -1.67
C GLN A 40 25.35 21.29 -2.83
N LEU A 41 25.79 22.55 -2.66
CA LEU A 41 26.48 23.31 -3.70
C LEU A 41 27.75 23.99 -3.16
N ASP A 42 28.41 23.38 -2.17
CA ASP A 42 29.69 23.89 -1.64
C ASP A 42 30.81 23.50 -2.61
N LEU A 43 30.83 24.18 -3.76
CA LEU A 43 31.77 23.90 -4.84
C LEU A 43 33.18 24.40 -4.51
N PRO A 44 34.22 23.68 -4.96
CA PRO A 44 35.59 24.17 -4.82
C PRO A 44 35.77 25.48 -5.61
N ARG A 45 36.53 26.42 -5.04
CA ARG A 45 36.82 27.73 -5.67
C ARG A 45 37.35 27.63 -7.10
N ARG A 46 38.08 26.56 -7.40
CA ARG A 46 38.50 26.20 -8.75
C ARG A 46 37.90 24.85 -9.08
N LEU A 47 37.06 24.82 -10.12
CA LEU A 47 36.39 23.61 -10.58
C LEU A 47 37.41 22.53 -10.99
N PRO A 48 37.29 21.28 -10.49
CA PRO A 48 38.18 20.18 -10.84
C PRO A 48 38.00 19.76 -12.30
N ALA A 49 39.10 19.41 -12.98
CA ALA A 49 38.96 18.76 -14.29
C ALA A 49 38.48 17.31 -14.08
N PRO A 50 37.61 16.77 -14.95
CA PRO A 50 37.31 15.34 -14.92
C PRO A 50 38.59 14.55 -15.27
N SER A 51 38.82 13.42 -14.59
CA SER A 51 40.03 12.60 -14.80
C SER A 51 40.11 11.96 -16.19
N ARG A 52 38.96 11.85 -16.87
CA ARG A 52 38.77 11.42 -18.25
C ARG A 52 37.54 12.13 -18.84
N PRO A 53 37.40 12.24 -20.17
CA PRO A 53 36.16 12.71 -20.77
C PRO A 53 34.94 11.96 -20.20
N LEU A 54 33.93 12.71 -19.76
CA LEU A 54 32.66 12.14 -19.31
C LEU A 54 31.70 12.17 -20.49
N GLU A 55 31.34 11.00 -21.00
CA GLU A 55 30.45 10.85 -22.16
C GLU A 55 29.28 9.94 -21.78
N ARG A 56 28.08 10.38 -22.13
CA ARG A 56 26.81 9.69 -21.92
C ARG A 56 25.92 9.95 -23.12
N SER A 57 25.20 8.94 -23.56
CA SER A 57 24.20 9.02 -24.60
C SER A 57 23.05 8.08 -24.24
N THR A 58 21.90 8.28 -24.87
CA THR A 58 20.77 7.39 -24.74
C THR A 58 20.07 7.27 -26.08
N ALA A 59 19.70 6.05 -26.45
CA ALA A 59 18.87 5.79 -27.63
C ALA A 59 17.36 5.95 -27.31
N LEU A 60 17.01 6.16 -26.04
CA LEU A 60 15.63 6.24 -25.57
C LEU A 60 15.06 7.66 -25.78
N PRO A 61 14.14 7.86 -26.74
CA PRO A 61 13.58 9.18 -27.02
C PRO A 61 12.74 9.75 -25.87
N HIS A 62 12.09 8.90 -25.06
CA HIS A 62 11.13 9.33 -24.05
C HIS A 62 11.72 9.22 -22.63
N ARG A 63 11.79 10.34 -21.90
CA ARG A 63 12.05 10.37 -20.45
C ARG A 63 10.97 11.23 -19.80
N PHE A 64 9.83 10.57 -19.57
CA PHE A 64 8.60 11.15 -19.09
C PHE A 64 8.62 11.36 -17.57
N ALA A 65 8.06 12.48 -17.12
CA ALA A 65 7.95 12.81 -15.71
C ALA A 65 6.54 13.30 -15.33
N LEU A 66 6.20 13.01 -14.06
CA LEU A 66 5.00 13.41 -13.32
C LEU A 66 3.77 12.55 -13.61
N ASN A 67 3.16 12.03 -12.55
CA ASN A 67 1.88 11.31 -12.63
C ASN A 67 0.72 12.29 -12.88
N ASP A 68 -0.41 11.79 -13.37
CA ASP A 68 -1.67 12.54 -13.48
C ASP A 68 -2.06 13.22 -12.15
N THR A 69 -1.80 12.55 -11.03
CA THR A 69 -2.14 13.00 -9.68
C THR A 69 -1.09 13.90 -9.02
N ASN A 70 0.09 14.07 -9.64
CA ASN A 70 1.24 14.79 -9.07
C ASN A 70 0.87 16.19 -8.57
N ASP A 71 0.21 16.97 -9.41
CA ASP A 71 -0.09 18.37 -9.12
C ASP A 71 -1.04 18.49 -7.93
N GLY A 72 -1.99 17.56 -7.80
CA GLY A 72 -2.93 17.52 -6.68
C GLY A 72 -2.21 17.32 -5.36
N TYR A 73 -1.32 16.33 -5.27
CA TYR A 73 -0.67 15.99 -4.01
C TYR A 73 0.62 16.73 -3.73
N THR A 74 1.32 17.28 -4.72
CA THR A 74 2.62 17.93 -4.48
C THR A 74 2.46 19.41 -4.16
N ALA A 75 1.87 20.17 -5.08
CA ALA A 75 1.82 21.63 -4.97
C ALA A 75 0.69 22.22 -5.85
N PRO A 76 -0.58 21.91 -5.57
CA PRO A 76 -1.71 22.30 -6.43
C PRO A 76 -1.89 23.81 -6.54
N TYR A 77 -1.39 24.55 -5.55
CA TYR A 77 -1.48 26.00 -5.46
C TYR A 77 -0.15 26.72 -5.74
N ALA A 78 0.85 26.01 -6.27
CA ALA A 78 2.17 26.57 -6.56
C ALA A 78 2.17 27.73 -7.56
N ASP A 79 3.13 28.63 -7.37
CA ASP A 79 3.42 29.74 -8.27
C ASP A 79 4.61 29.43 -9.20
N TRP A 80 5.04 30.46 -9.96
CA TRP A 80 6.12 30.31 -10.94
C TRP A 80 7.47 29.89 -10.34
N PRO A 81 7.97 30.50 -9.25
CA PRO A 81 9.22 30.07 -8.61
C PRO A 81 9.31 28.57 -8.29
N TYR A 82 8.22 27.95 -7.83
CA TYR A 82 8.19 26.50 -7.64
C TYR A 82 8.37 25.75 -8.96
N TRP A 83 7.58 26.10 -9.99
CA TRP A 83 7.62 25.42 -11.29
C TRP A 83 8.94 25.63 -12.03
N GLU A 84 9.54 26.81 -11.96
CA GLU A 84 10.86 27.08 -12.53
C GLU A 84 11.90 26.12 -11.93
N ARG A 85 11.91 25.99 -10.58
CA ARG A 85 12.78 25.03 -9.89
C ARG A 85 12.46 23.59 -10.28
N MET A 86 11.19 23.20 -10.33
CA MET A 86 10.78 21.84 -10.70
C MET A 86 11.32 21.47 -12.09
N ILE A 87 11.12 22.35 -13.08
CA ILE A 87 11.59 22.14 -14.45
C ILE A 87 13.11 22.07 -14.52
N ASP A 88 13.83 22.94 -13.80
CA ASP A 88 15.29 22.92 -13.75
C ASP A 88 15.79 21.58 -13.16
N VAL A 89 15.18 21.08 -12.09
CA VAL A 89 15.56 19.79 -11.52
C VAL A 89 15.24 18.65 -12.47
N LEU A 90 14.07 18.65 -13.12
CA LEU A 90 13.74 17.64 -14.14
C LEU A 90 14.77 17.62 -15.29
N ALA A 91 15.20 18.79 -15.77
CA ALA A 91 16.22 18.89 -16.81
C ALA A 91 17.61 18.42 -16.34
N LEU A 92 18.00 18.74 -15.10
CA LEU A 92 19.24 18.24 -14.47
C LEU A 92 19.26 16.71 -14.34
N HIS A 93 18.09 16.05 -14.35
CA HIS A 93 17.93 14.60 -14.30
C HIS A 93 17.59 13.97 -15.66
N GLY A 94 17.64 14.75 -16.75
CA GLY A 94 17.51 14.22 -18.11
C GLY A 94 16.08 13.91 -18.58
N CYS A 95 15.06 14.28 -17.79
CA CYS A 95 13.68 14.28 -18.23
C CYS A 95 13.52 15.21 -19.43
N ASN A 96 12.68 14.83 -20.40
CA ASN A 96 12.41 15.65 -21.58
C ASN A 96 10.92 15.75 -21.93
N GLU A 97 10.06 15.03 -21.23
CA GLU A 97 8.60 15.08 -21.40
C GLU A 97 7.98 15.31 -20.03
N VAL A 98 7.18 16.37 -19.90
CA VAL A 98 6.61 16.78 -18.61
C VAL A 98 5.12 16.99 -18.77
N LEU A 99 4.31 16.32 -17.95
CA LEU A 99 2.87 16.56 -17.90
C LEU A 99 2.58 17.97 -17.38
N VAL A 100 1.75 18.73 -18.11
CA VAL A 100 1.36 20.10 -17.75
C VAL A 100 -0.16 20.20 -17.74
N ILE A 101 -0.75 20.34 -16.55
CA ILE A 101 -2.21 20.51 -16.41
C ILE A 101 -2.62 21.95 -16.11
N ALA A 102 -1.70 22.79 -15.62
CA ALA A 102 -1.99 24.17 -15.22
C ALA A 102 -2.60 24.98 -16.38
N GLY A 103 -3.81 25.51 -16.15
CA GLY A 103 -4.56 26.31 -17.12
C GLY A 103 -5.52 25.51 -18.01
N THR A 104 -5.60 24.18 -17.85
CA THR A 104 -6.59 23.34 -18.56
C THR A 104 -8.02 23.69 -18.17
N GLU A 105 -8.24 24.20 -16.95
CA GLU A 105 -9.53 24.73 -16.49
C GLU A 105 -10.07 25.85 -17.41
N ALA A 106 -9.20 26.67 -17.99
CA ALA A 106 -9.58 27.71 -18.94
C ALA A 106 -9.98 27.13 -20.31
N VAL A 107 -9.36 26.04 -20.74
CA VAL A 107 -9.73 25.33 -21.97
C VAL A 107 -11.16 24.82 -21.83
N TYR A 108 -11.47 24.10 -20.75
CA TYR A 108 -12.82 23.61 -20.51
C TYR A 108 -13.83 24.74 -20.29
N HIS A 109 -13.47 25.80 -19.56
CA HIS A 109 -14.34 26.97 -19.43
C HIS A 109 -14.78 27.49 -20.80
N ARG A 110 -13.84 27.71 -21.73
CA ARG A 110 -14.13 28.18 -23.09
C ARG A 110 -14.90 27.16 -23.93
N VAL A 111 -14.57 25.88 -23.85
CA VAL A 111 -15.32 24.82 -24.52
C VAL A 111 -16.78 24.83 -24.06
N LEU A 112 -17.04 24.83 -22.76
CA LEU A 112 -18.41 24.80 -22.24
C LEU A 112 -19.22 26.02 -22.69
N LYS A 113 -18.59 27.20 -22.81
CA LYS A 113 -19.22 28.40 -23.38
C LYS A 113 -19.63 28.21 -24.84
N ASP A 114 -18.82 27.52 -25.65
CA ASP A 114 -19.16 27.19 -27.05
C ASP A 114 -20.36 26.21 -27.12
N PHE A 115 -20.56 25.38 -26.10
CA PHE A 115 -21.63 24.38 -26.00
C PHE A 115 -22.77 24.80 -25.06
N HIS A 116 -23.07 26.10 -25.04
CA HIS A 116 -24.26 26.71 -24.43
C HIS A 116 -24.37 26.60 -22.90
N TYR A 117 -23.25 26.44 -22.20
CA TYR A 117 -23.19 26.65 -20.75
C TYR A 117 -22.93 28.12 -20.44
N THR A 118 -23.57 28.63 -19.40
CA THR A 118 -23.30 29.98 -18.89
C THR A 118 -21.92 30.05 -18.24
N ASP A 119 -21.44 31.27 -17.97
CA ASP A 119 -20.18 31.44 -17.23
C ASP A 119 -20.25 30.77 -15.84
N ALA A 120 -21.34 31.00 -15.12
CA ALA A 120 -21.54 30.45 -13.78
C ALA A 120 -21.56 28.91 -13.77
N GLU A 121 -22.29 28.29 -14.71
CA GLU A 121 -22.33 26.82 -14.84
C GLU A 121 -20.95 26.25 -15.17
N SER A 122 -20.23 26.90 -16.10
CA SER A 122 -18.91 26.45 -16.52
C SER A 122 -17.90 26.51 -15.36
N ARG A 123 -17.89 27.59 -14.58
CA ARG A 123 -16.98 27.76 -13.43
C ARG A 123 -17.35 26.87 -12.25
N ALA A 124 -18.63 26.55 -12.05
CA ALA A 124 -19.08 25.65 -10.99
C ALA A 124 -18.70 24.18 -11.25
N TRP A 125 -18.54 23.79 -12.51
CA TRP A 125 -18.12 22.45 -12.88
C TRP A 125 -16.61 22.20 -12.71
N LEU A 126 -15.81 23.27 -12.63
CA LEU A 126 -14.36 23.18 -12.44
C LEU A 126 -14.03 23.01 -10.95
N PRO A 127 -13.25 21.99 -10.57
CA PRO A 127 -12.82 21.84 -9.18
C PRO A 127 -11.71 22.83 -8.79
N ALA A 128 -11.50 22.99 -7.48
CA ALA A 128 -10.31 23.64 -6.94
C ALA A 128 -9.02 22.96 -7.48
N PRO A 129 -7.89 23.70 -7.59
CA PRO A 129 -6.63 23.16 -8.09
C PRO A 129 -6.18 21.84 -7.44
N SER A 130 -6.47 21.66 -6.14
CA SER A 130 -6.17 20.42 -5.41
C SER A 130 -6.83 19.16 -5.98
N HIS A 131 -7.97 19.28 -6.67
CA HIS A 131 -8.75 18.14 -7.17
C HIS A 131 -8.83 18.08 -8.71
N GLN A 132 -8.18 19.01 -9.42
CA GLN A 132 -8.14 19.03 -10.89
C GLN A 132 -7.59 17.73 -11.52
N PRO A 133 -6.58 17.04 -10.95
CA PRO A 133 -6.15 15.74 -11.48
C PRO A 133 -7.27 14.73 -11.70
N TRP A 134 -8.12 14.52 -10.70
CA TRP A 134 -9.22 13.54 -10.78
C TRP A 134 -10.34 14.01 -11.69
N TRP A 135 -10.49 15.31 -11.89
CA TRP A 135 -11.39 15.82 -12.92
C TRP A 135 -10.88 15.52 -14.33
N LEU A 136 -9.59 15.72 -14.58
CA LEU A 136 -8.98 15.38 -15.88
C LEU A 136 -8.98 13.88 -16.15
N LEU A 137 -8.92 13.04 -15.10
CA LEU A 137 -9.11 11.59 -15.17
C LEU A 137 -10.60 11.15 -15.25
N GLN A 138 -11.54 12.09 -15.32
CA GLN A 138 -12.99 11.86 -15.39
C GLN A 138 -13.60 11.15 -14.16
N ASN A 139 -12.95 11.25 -13.00
CA ASN A 139 -13.38 10.63 -11.75
C ASN A 139 -14.35 11.52 -10.95
N LEU A 140 -14.21 12.85 -11.06
CA LEU A 140 -15.08 13.81 -10.39
C LEU A 140 -15.30 15.06 -11.25
N SER A 141 -16.28 15.87 -10.88
CA SER A 141 -16.42 17.23 -11.38
C SER A 141 -17.02 18.13 -10.30
N GLY A 142 -16.74 19.42 -10.36
CA GLY A 142 -16.94 20.33 -9.23
C GLY A 142 -16.11 19.91 -8.01
N TYR A 143 -16.36 20.55 -6.87
CA TYR A 143 -15.64 20.44 -5.58
C TYR A 143 -14.60 21.54 -5.36
N GLY A 144 -14.82 22.35 -4.32
CA GLY A 144 -13.92 23.47 -4.01
C GLY A 144 -14.11 24.74 -4.85
N GLY A 145 -15.13 24.77 -5.70
CA GLY A 145 -15.47 25.89 -6.58
C GLY A 145 -16.75 26.64 -6.16
N PRO A 146 -17.27 27.54 -7.01
CA PRO A 146 -16.78 27.88 -8.35
C PRO A 146 -15.46 28.67 -8.31
N LEU A 147 -14.58 28.43 -9.29
CA LEU A 147 -13.37 29.25 -9.47
C LEU A 147 -13.73 30.65 -9.95
N SER A 148 -13.03 31.70 -9.51
CA SER A 148 -13.16 33.04 -10.09
C SER A 148 -12.53 33.12 -11.50
N PRO A 149 -12.97 34.06 -12.35
CA PRO A 149 -12.29 34.37 -13.61
C PRO A 149 -10.80 34.70 -13.40
N GLU A 150 -10.47 35.43 -12.33
CA GLU A 150 -9.11 35.85 -12.02
C GLU A 150 -8.19 34.66 -11.72
N ILE A 151 -8.69 33.62 -11.05
CA ILE A 151 -7.93 32.37 -10.84
C ILE A 151 -7.68 31.65 -12.16
N ILE A 152 -8.70 31.56 -13.02
CA ILE A 152 -8.58 30.92 -14.33
C ILE A 152 -7.49 31.63 -15.16
N ASP A 153 -7.48 32.97 -15.16
CA ASP A 153 -6.47 33.76 -15.87
C ASP A 153 -5.06 33.58 -15.28
N ARG A 154 -4.91 33.59 -13.94
CA ARG A 154 -3.62 33.32 -13.27
C ARG A 154 -3.07 31.94 -13.63
N ARG A 155 -3.94 30.93 -13.73
CA ARG A 155 -3.55 29.56 -14.08
C ARG A 155 -3.15 29.43 -15.55
N VAL A 156 -3.79 30.18 -16.46
CA VAL A 156 -3.34 30.32 -17.85
C VAL A 156 -1.95 30.96 -17.93
N GLU A 157 -1.70 32.03 -17.19
CA GLU A 157 -0.39 32.68 -17.15
C GLU A 157 0.70 31.73 -16.64
N LEU A 158 0.41 30.96 -15.59
CA LEU A 158 1.31 29.94 -15.08
C LEU A 158 1.59 28.85 -16.13
N GLY A 159 0.54 28.29 -16.74
CA GLY A 159 0.67 27.28 -17.80
C GLY A 159 1.53 27.76 -18.98
N ARG A 160 1.36 29.02 -19.40
CA ARG A 160 2.19 29.65 -20.44
C ARG A 160 3.66 29.73 -20.05
N LYS A 161 3.97 30.10 -18.80
CA LYS A 161 5.36 30.17 -18.32
C LYS A 161 6.01 28.77 -18.26
N ILE A 162 5.29 27.78 -17.76
CA ILE A 162 5.74 26.37 -17.72
C ILE A 162 6.08 25.89 -19.14
N VAL A 163 5.14 26.06 -20.07
CA VAL A 163 5.31 25.63 -21.47
C VAL A 163 6.46 26.36 -22.15
N ALA A 164 6.61 27.67 -21.92
CA ALA A 164 7.71 28.44 -22.48
C ALA A 164 9.07 27.93 -21.99
N ARG A 165 9.22 27.67 -20.68
CA ARG A 165 10.47 27.17 -20.10
C ARG A 165 10.82 25.76 -20.54
N LEU A 166 9.84 24.86 -20.65
CA LEU A 166 10.06 23.53 -21.20
C LEU A 166 10.61 23.62 -22.64
N ARG A 167 9.99 24.45 -23.49
CA ARG A 167 10.45 24.65 -24.87
C ARG A 167 11.84 25.29 -24.95
N GLU A 168 12.14 26.25 -24.10
CA GLU A 168 13.47 26.87 -24.00
C GLU A 168 14.56 25.82 -23.73
N LEU A 169 14.25 24.83 -22.89
CA LEU A 169 15.16 23.74 -22.55
C LEU A 169 15.20 22.61 -23.61
N GLY A 170 14.38 22.69 -24.66
CA GLY A 170 14.21 21.62 -25.63
C GLY A 170 13.44 20.40 -25.09
N MET A 171 12.66 20.59 -24.03
CA MET A 171 11.74 19.61 -23.45
C MET A 171 10.34 19.78 -24.06
N ALA A 172 9.57 18.71 -24.11
CA ALA A 172 8.21 18.69 -24.62
C ALA A 172 7.19 18.81 -23.48
N PRO A 173 6.27 19.78 -23.52
CA PRO A 173 5.07 19.70 -22.70
C PRO A 173 4.19 18.56 -23.20
N VAL A 174 3.65 17.78 -22.25
CA VAL A 174 2.59 16.80 -22.50
C VAL A 174 1.29 17.37 -21.95
N PHE A 175 0.30 17.58 -22.82
CA PHE A 175 -0.98 18.17 -22.40
C PHE A 175 -2.05 17.10 -22.18
N PRO A 176 -3.06 17.35 -21.32
CA PRO A 176 -4.29 16.58 -21.32
C PRO A 176 -4.95 16.64 -22.70
N GLY A 177 -5.35 15.48 -23.24
CA GLY A 177 -6.17 15.42 -24.45
C GLY A 177 -7.66 15.33 -24.14
N TYR A 178 -8.50 15.42 -25.18
CA TYR A 178 -9.95 15.27 -25.05
C TYR A 178 -10.42 13.88 -25.45
N TYR A 179 -11.12 13.23 -24.52
CA TYR A 179 -11.64 11.87 -24.70
C TYR A 179 -13.06 11.71 -24.12
N GLY A 180 -13.83 12.81 -24.06
CA GLY A 180 -15.29 12.74 -24.03
C GLY A 180 -15.99 13.14 -22.74
N HIS A 181 -15.35 13.76 -21.75
CA HIS A 181 -16.08 14.14 -20.53
C HIS A 181 -16.84 15.45 -20.72
N VAL A 182 -18.12 15.44 -20.36
CA VAL A 182 -19.02 16.61 -20.44
C VAL A 182 -19.87 16.77 -19.17
N PRO A 183 -20.36 17.97 -18.86
CA PRO A 183 -21.27 18.18 -17.72
C PRO A 183 -22.67 17.62 -17.98
N ASP A 184 -23.45 17.54 -16.91
CA ASP A 184 -24.88 17.22 -16.99
C ASP A 184 -25.63 18.16 -17.96
N GLY A 185 -26.67 17.61 -18.59
CA GLY A 185 -27.55 18.36 -19.49
C GLY A 185 -26.97 18.63 -20.88
N PHE A 186 -25.80 18.07 -21.22
CA PHE A 186 -25.13 18.30 -22.51
C PHE A 186 -26.04 18.00 -23.70
N VAL A 187 -26.72 16.85 -23.69
CA VAL A 187 -27.64 16.42 -24.77
C VAL A 187 -28.81 17.39 -24.94
N ALA A 188 -29.43 17.82 -23.85
CA ALA A 188 -30.56 18.74 -23.88
C ALA A 188 -30.20 20.12 -24.47
N ARG A 189 -28.96 20.57 -24.28
CA ARG A 189 -28.46 21.86 -24.77
C ARG A 189 -28.02 21.82 -26.23
N ASN A 190 -27.42 20.72 -26.66
CA ASN A 190 -26.73 20.65 -27.95
C ASN A 190 -27.50 19.86 -29.02
N GLY A 191 -28.45 19.00 -28.62
CA GLY A 191 -29.31 18.25 -29.53
C GLY A 191 -28.56 17.43 -30.59
N GLY A 192 -29.21 17.23 -31.74
CA GLY A 192 -28.63 16.48 -32.86
C GLY A 192 -28.37 15.01 -32.50
N ASP A 193 -27.16 14.54 -32.79
CA ASP A 193 -26.70 13.19 -32.48
C ASP A 193 -25.97 13.08 -31.14
N ALA A 194 -25.95 14.16 -30.34
CA ALA A 194 -25.29 14.16 -29.03
C ALA A 194 -25.85 13.05 -28.14
N ARG A 195 -24.96 12.19 -27.67
CA ARG A 195 -25.29 11.04 -26.83
C ARG A 195 -24.25 10.88 -25.75
N VAL A 196 -24.70 10.67 -24.52
CA VAL A 196 -23.81 10.41 -23.38
C VAL A 196 -24.07 9.03 -22.77
N VAL A 197 -23.02 8.47 -22.19
CA VAL A 197 -23.04 7.26 -21.37
C VAL A 197 -22.79 7.70 -19.91
N PRO A 198 -23.76 7.53 -18.99
CA PRO A 198 -23.56 7.83 -17.58
C PRO A 198 -22.44 6.99 -16.97
N GLN A 199 -21.51 7.63 -16.26
CA GLN A 199 -20.31 6.98 -15.74
C GLN A 199 -20.43 6.50 -14.28
N GLY A 200 -21.52 6.82 -13.60
CA GLY A 200 -21.78 6.37 -12.23
C GLY A 200 -20.98 7.12 -11.17
N ILE A 201 -20.53 6.41 -10.14
CA ILE A 201 -19.88 6.97 -8.95
C ILE A 201 -18.44 6.45 -8.85
N TRP A 202 -17.48 7.34 -8.61
CA TRP A 202 -16.11 6.99 -8.23
C TRP A 202 -15.89 7.49 -6.80
N HIS A 203 -15.62 6.57 -5.87
CA HIS A 203 -15.34 6.90 -4.47
C HIS A 203 -16.28 7.99 -3.87
N GLY A 204 -17.59 7.86 -4.06
CA GLY A 204 -18.59 8.80 -3.53
C GLY A 204 -18.82 10.06 -4.39
N PHE A 205 -17.95 10.37 -5.35
CA PHE A 205 -18.15 11.44 -6.32
C PHE A 205 -18.93 10.96 -7.53
N LYS A 206 -19.86 11.78 -8.01
CA LYS A 206 -20.48 11.57 -9.32
C LYS A 206 -19.45 11.82 -10.42
N ARG A 207 -19.23 10.84 -11.28
CA ARG A 207 -18.39 11.00 -12.47
C ARG A 207 -19.12 11.86 -13.51
N PRO A 208 -18.42 12.74 -14.26
CA PRO A 208 -19.00 13.39 -15.42
C PRO A 208 -19.45 12.35 -16.46
N ASP A 209 -20.49 12.70 -17.23
CA ASP A 209 -21.00 11.84 -18.29
C ASP A 209 -19.99 11.73 -19.44
N TRP A 210 -19.98 10.57 -20.13
CA TRP A 210 -19.07 10.32 -21.24
C TRP A 210 -19.79 10.48 -22.58
N LEU A 211 -19.43 11.52 -23.33
CA LEU A 211 -19.90 11.79 -24.69
C LEU A 211 -19.41 10.70 -25.65
N ASP A 212 -20.35 9.98 -26.27
CA ASP A 212 -20.10 8.84 -27.16
C ASP A 212 -19.16 9.27 -28.31
N PRO A 213 -17.91 8.74 -28.37
CA PRO A 213 -16.94 9.18 -29.37
C PRO A 213 -17.32 8.88 -30.83
N ARG A 214 -18.38 8.09 -31.08
CA ARG A 214 -18.88 7.83 -32.44
C ARG A 214 -19.72 8.97 -33.01
N THR A 215 -20.11 9.94 -32.17
CA THR A 215 -20.99 11.05 -32.56
C THR A 215 -20.21 12.21 -33.19
N ASP A 216 -20.85 12.93 -34.11
CA ASP A 216 -20.38 14.21 -34.64
C ASP A 216 -20.32 15.26 -33.53
N ALA A 217 -21.20 15.18 -32.52
CA ALA A 217 -21.11 16.00 -31.32
C ALA A 217 -19.75 15.86 -30.62
N PHE A 218 -19.25 14.63 -30.45
CA PHE A 218 -17.91 14.40 -29.91
C PHE A 218 -16.82 15.08 -30.75
N ALA A 219 -16.88 14.91 -32.07
CA ALA A 219 -15.90 15.50 -32.98
C ALA A 219 -15.89 17.04 -32.88
N ARG A 220 -17.06 17.68 -32.78
CA ARG A 220 -17.17 19.14 -32.58
C ARG A 220 -16.59 19.60 -31.24
N VAL A 221 -16.86 18.88 -30.15
CA VAL A 221 -16.31 19.23 -28.83
C VAL A 221 -14.80 19.06 -28.81
N ALA A 222 -14.28 17.96 -29.36
CA ALA A 222 -12.85 17.71 -29.47
C ALA A 222 -12.15 18.81 -30.29
N GLU A 223 -12.74 19.23 -31.40
CA GLU A 223 -12.22 20.33 -32.23
C GLU A 223 -12.20 21.66 -31.48
N SER A 224 -13.27 22.01 -30.75
CA SER A 224 -13.28 23.20 -29.88
C SER A 224 -12.22 23.12 -28.78
N PHE A 225 -12.09 21.97 -28.11
CA PHE A 225 -11.10 21.74 -27.07
C PHE A 225 -9.68 21.97 -27.55
N TYR A 226 -9.27 21.27 -28.62
CA TYR A 226 -7.90 21.39 -29.14
C TYR A 226 -7.63 22.77 -29.74
N ARG A 227 -8.64 23.44 -30.31
CA ARG A 227 -8.51 24.83 -30.77
C ARG A 227 -8.21 25.76 -29.59
N HIS A 228 -9.02 25.74 -28.53
CA HIS A 228 -8.80 26.60 -27.34
C HIS A 228 -7.48 26.27 -26.63
N GLN A 229 -7.11 24.99 -26.52
CA GLN A 229 -5.82 24.58 -25.95
C GLN A 229 -4.65 25.13 -26.76
N SER A 230 -4.72 25.04 -28.09
CA SER A 230 -3.70 25.57 -29.01
C SER A 230 -3.60 27.09 -28.95
N GLU A 231 -4.73 27.81 -28.87
CA GLU A 231 -4.76 29.27 -28.72
C GLU A 231 -4.11 29.73 -27.41
N LEU A 232 -4.28 28.96 -26.32
CA LEU A 232 -3.78 29.31 -25.00
C LEU A 232 -2.29 28.97 -24.81
N PHE A 233 -1.85 27.80 -25.27
CA PHE A 233 -0.54 27.22 -24.94
C PHE A 233 0.33 26.88 -26.15
N GLY A 234 -0.20 27.02 -27.37
CA GLY A 234 0.48 26.67 -28.62
C GLY A 234 0.54 25.15 -28.87
N ALA A 235 1.22 24.76 -29.95
CA ALA A 235 1.28 23.37 -30.39
C ALA A 235 2.04 22.43 -29.42
N ALA A 236 1.57 21.19 -29.31
CA ALA A 236 2.26 20.10 -28.63
C ALA A 236 2.28 18.85 -29.51
N ARG A 237 3.17 17.91 -29.17
CA ARG A 237 3.27 16.61 -29.85
C ARG A 237 2.71 15.46 -29.01
N HIS A 238 2.66 15.59 -27.70
CA HIS A 238 2.28 14.51 -26.79
C HIS A 238 1.01 14.90 -26.04
N PHE A 239 0.02 14.02 -26.04
CA PHE A 239 -1.26 14.24 -25.38
C PHE A 239 -1.62 13.05 -24.53
N LYS A 240 -1.82 13.29 -23.23
CA LYS A 240 -2.14 12.26 -22.25
C LYS A 240 -3.65 12.07 -22.13
N MET A 241 -4.12 10.83 -22.34
CA MET A 241 -5.54 10.48 -22.29
C MET A 241 -5.71 9.04 -21.80
N ASP A 242 -6.53 8.84 -20.78
CA ASP A 242 -6.74 7.54 -20.11
C ASP A 242 -8.21 7.15 -20.18
N LEU A 243 -8.60 6.53 -21.29
CA LEU A 243 -9.98 6.13 -21.57
C LEU A 243 -10.47 5.10 -20.54
N LEU A 244 -11.59 5.38 -19.85
CA LEU A 244 -12.17 4.50 -18.81
C LEU A 244 -11.24 4.23 -17.61
N HIS A 245 -10.48 5.24 -17.20
CA HIS A 245 -9.59 5.16 -16.04
C HIS A 245 -10.34 4.84 -14.73
N GLU A 246 -9.87 3.80 -14.02
CA GLU A 246 -10.39 3.33 -12.73
C GLU A 246 -11.91 3.14 -12.67
N GLY A 247 -12.47 2.63 -13.76
CA GLY A 247 -13.88 2.28 -13.85
C GLY A 247 -14.63 3.11 -14.89
N GLY A 248 -15.82 3.57 -14.52
CA GLY A 248 -16.79 4.02 -15.51
C GLY A 248 -17.37 2.85 -16.32
N THR A 249 -18.04 3.15 -17.43
CA THR A 249 -18.57 2.11 -18.32
C THR A 249 -18.60 2.59 -19.75
N ALA A 250 -18.22 1.70 -20.67
CA ALA A 250 -18.40 1.94 -22.09
C ALA A 250 -19.88 1.89 -22.51
N GLY A 251 -20.76 1.36 -21.66
CA GLY A 251 -22.14 1.07 -22.02
C GLY A 251 -22.20 0.12 -23.22
N ASP A 252 -22.86 0.56 -24.29
CA ASP A 252 -22.95 -0.12 -25.58
C ASP A 252 -21.97 0.45 -26.62
N VAL A 253 -21.05 1.34 -26.23
CA VAL A 253 -20.02 1.89 -27.12
C VAL A 253 -18.90 0.85 -27.26
N PRO A 254 -18.62 0.31 -28.46
CA PRO A 254 -17.48 -0.58 -28.64
C PRO A 254 -16.17 0.17 -28.40
N VAL A 255 -15.36 -0.30 -27.44
CA VAL A 255 -14.07 0.31 -27.10
C VAL A 255 -13.16 0.51 -28.33
N PRO A 256 -13.05 -0.44 -29.28
CA PRO A 256 -12.27 -0.23 -30.51
C PRO A 256 -12.73 0.97 -31.35
N ASP A 257 -14.04 1.19 -31.45
CA ASP A 257 -14.60 2.31 -32.21
C ASP A 257 -14.36 3.64 -31.48
N ALA A 258 -14.54 3.64 -30.16
CA ALA A 258 -14.23 4.79 -29.32
C ALA A 258 -12.76 5.20 -29.46
N ALA A 259 -11.84 4.23 -29.36
CA ALA A 259 -10.41 4.46 -29.49
C ALA A 259 -10.03 5.06 -30.85
N ARG A 260 -10.58 4.52 -31.95
CA ARG A 260 -10.38 5.07 -33.30
C ARG A 260 -10.90 6.50 -33.45
N SER A 261 -12.05 6.81 -32.85
CA SER A 261 -12.61 8.16 -32.89
C SER A 261 -11.79 9.16 -32.08
N VAL A 262 -11.34 8.78 -30.88
CA VAL A 262 -10.45 9.60 -30.04
C VAL A 262 -9.13 9.87 -30.76
N GLU A 263 -8.49 8.83 -31.31
CA GLU A 263 -7.25 8.98 -32.10
C GLU A 263 -7.49 9.88 -33.32
N ARG A 264 -8.58 9.68 -34.07
CA ARG A 264 -8.92 10.50 -35.24
C ARG A 264 -9.09 11.98 -34.87
N ALA A 265 -9.78 12.27 -33.78
CA ALA A 265 -9.98 13.63 -33.30
C ALA A 265 -8.64 14.30 -32.93
N LEU A 266 -7.78 13.56 -32.21
CA LEU A 266 -6.43 14.03 -31.90
C LEU A 266 -5.61 14.30 -33.17
N GLN A 267 -5.58 13.36 -34.11
CA GLN A 267 -4.80 13.50 -35.35
C GLN A 267 -5.34 14.60 -36.28
N LYS A 268 -6.66 14.84 -36.27
CA LYS A 268 -7.28 15.95 -37.02
C LYS A 268 -6.79 17.30 -36.49
N ALA A 269 -6.74 17.46 -35.18
CA ALA A 269 -6.27 18.70 -34.55
C ALA A 269 -4.73 18.84 -34.59
N HIS A 270 -4.03 17.73 -34.42
CA HIS A 270 -2.58 17.66 -34.29
C HIS A 270 -2.02 16.47 -35.09
N ALA A 271 -1.77 16.69 -36.39
CA ALA A 271 -1.21 15.67 -37.26
C ALA A 271 0.16 15.20 -36.75
N GLY A 272 0.31 13.89 -36.54
CA GLY A 272 1.53 13.28 -36.03
C GLY A 272 1.69 13.37 -34.50
N ALA A 273 0.63 13.72 -33.77
CA ALA A 273 0.64 13.66 -32.31
C ALA A 273 0.77 12.22 -31.80
N THR A 274 1.37 12.08 -30.63
CA THR A 274 1.47 10.83 -29.88
C THR A 274 0.43 10.84 -28.76
N TRP A 275 -0.42 9.81 -28.73
CA TRP A 275 -1.29 9.52 -27.60
C TRP A 275 -0.47 8.85 -26.50
N VAL A 276 -0.26 9.55 -25.40
CA VAL A 276 0.36 9.01 -24.18
C VAL A 276 -0.73 8.40 -23.29
N ILE A 277 -0.58 7.14 -22.90
CA ILE A 277 -1.57 6.43 -22.06
C ILE A 277 -0.89 5.76 -20.87
N LEU A 278 -1.53 5.80 -19.70
CA LEU A 278 -1.02 5.19 -18.48
C LEU A 278 -1.25 3.67 -18.49
N GLY A 279 -0.17 2.91 -18.31
CA GLY A 279 -0.24 1.50 -17.92
C GLY A 279 -0.61 1.40 -16.44
N TRP A 280 -1.89 1.16 -16.13
CA TRP A 280 -2.41 1.05 -14.76
C TRP A 280 -3.59 0.08 -14.70
N GLN A 281 -3.49 -0.90 -13.80
CA GLN A 281 -4.48 -1.98 -13.68
C GLN A 281 -4.72 -2.66 -15.05
N GLU A 282 -5.96 -2.67 -15.53
CA GLU A 282 -6.36 -3.25 -16.83
C GLU A 282 -6.21 -2.27 -18.01
N ASN A 283 -5.77 -1.03 -17.78
CA ASN A 283 -5.57 -0.02 -18.81
C ASN A 283 -4.10 0.01 -19.29
N PRO A 284 -3.84 0.15 -20.61
CA PRO A 284 -4.80 0.09 -21.72
C PRO A 284 -5.37 -1.31 -21.96
N LEU A 285 -6.66 -1.36 -22.33
CA LEU A 285 -7.30 -2.62 -22.74
C LEU A 285 -6.66 -3.15 -24.03
N PRO A 286 -6.40 -4.47 -24.18
CA PRO A 286 -5.82 -5.04 -25.40
C PRO A 286 -6.61 -4.68 -26.67
N ALA A 287 -7.94 -4.71 -26.58
CA ALA A 287 -8.83 -4.34 -27.69
C ALA A 287 -8.71 -2.85 -28.11
N LEU A 288 -8.28 -1.97 -27.21
CA LEU A 288 -7.96 -0.58 -27.53
C LEU A 288 -6.66 -0.51 -28.34
N LEU A 289 -5.62 -1.22 -27.88
CA LEU A 289 -4.31 -1.24 -28.54
C LEU A 289 -4.38 -1.82 -29.96
N ASP A 290 -5.20 -2.85 -30.18
CA ASP A 290 -5.35 -3.48 -31.49
C ASP A 290 -6.20 -2.65 -32.46
N ALA A 291 -6.92 -1.64 -31.96
CA ALA A 291 -7.83 -0.81 -32.76
C ALA A 291 -7.16 0.41 -33.42
N ILE A 292 -5.98 0.81 -32.94
CA ILE A 292 -5.30 2.08 -33.27
C ILE A 292 -3.94 1.84 -33.93
N ASP A 293 -3.33 2.90 -34.45
CA ASP A 293 -1.95 2.83 -34.95
C ASP A 293 -0.97 2.86 -33.77
N LYS A 294 -0.47 1.69 -33.39
CA LYS A 294 0.48 1.52 -32.26
C LYS A 294 1.68 2.46 -32.34
N LYS A 295 2.13 2.89 -33.54
CA LYS A 295 3.26 3.82 -33.70
C LYS A 295 2.96 5.25 -33.23
N LYS A 296 1.68 5.59 -33.04
CA LYS A 296 1.20 6.89 -32.56
C LYS A 296 0.83 6.85 -31.09
N MET A 297 1.15 5.77 -30.38
CA MET A 297 0.90 5.63 -28.96
C MET A 297 2.20 5.41 -28.19
N LEU A 298 2.27 5.97 -26.99
CA LEU A 298 3.29 5.67 -26.00
C LEU A 298 2.61 5.25 -24.69
N ILE A 299 2.89 4.05 -24.23
CA ILE A 299 2.43 3.60 -22.91
C ILE A 299 3.45 4.06 -21.85
N VAL A 300 3.04 4.86 -20.88
CA VAL A 300 3.85 5.15 -19.69
C VAL A 300 3.49 4.11 -18.62
N ASP A 301 4.32 3.07 -18.48
CA ASP A 301 3.99 1.89 -17.67
C ASP A 301 4.18 2.14 -16.18
N GLY A 302 3.12 2.49 -15.46
CA GLY A 302 3.19 2.80 -14.02
C GLY A 302 3.36 1.58 -13.11
N VAL A 303 3.39 0.37 -13.64
CA VAL A 303 3.38 -0.87 -12.82
C VAL A 303 4.51 -1.84 -13.15
N SER A 304 5.57 -1.40 -13.88
CA SER A 304 6.71 -2.25 -14.24
C SER A 304 7.38 -2.93 -13.02
N ASP A 305 7.42 -2.24 -11.88
CA ASP A 305 8.03 -2.69 -10.63
C ASP A 305 7.02 -3.15 -9.55
N ARG A 306 5.72 -3.12 -9.87
CA ARG A 306 4.66 -3.35 -8.89
C ARG A 306 4.31 -4.83 -8.75
N TYR A 307 3.98 -5.47 -9.87
CA TYR A 307 3.43 -6.82 -9.87
C TYR A 307 4.47 -7.88 -10.23
N GLN A 308 4.44 -9.02 -9.54
CA GLN A 308 5.31 -10.17 -9.88
C GLN A 308 4.90 -10.81 -11.21
N SER A 309 3.63 -10.72 -11.59
CA SER A 309 3.09 -11.23 -12.85
C SER A 309 3.60 -10.48 -14.09
N VAL A 310 4.05 -9.24 -13.93
CA VAL A 310 4.57 -8.42 -15.03
C VAL A 310 5.98 -8.88 -15.37
N THR A 311 6.07 -9.75 -16.37
CA THR A 311 7.32 -10.40 -16.82
C THR A 311 7.64 -10.16 -18.29
N ASP A 312 6.65 -9.95 -19.17
CA ASP A 312 6.86 -9.73 -20.60
C ASP A 312 5.94 -8.63 -21.18
N ARG A 313 6.46 -7.40 -21.23
CA ARG A 313 5.73 -6.25 -21.78
C ARG A 313 5.54 -6.28 -23.29
N GLU A 314 6.38 -7.01 -24.02
CA GLU A 314 6.19 -7.14 -25.47
C GLU A 314 4.90 -7.90 -25.77
N LYS A 315 4.59 -8.90 -24.95
CA LYS A 315 3.34 -9.64 -25.01
C LYS A 315 2.17 -8.81 -24.48
N ASP A 316 2.30 -8.21 -23.31
CA ASP A 316 1.21 -7.45 -22.67
C ASP A 316 0.74 -6.28 -23.53
N TRP A 317 1.69 -5.56 -24.15
CA TRP A 317 1.42 -4.37 -24.96
C TRP A 317 1.35 -4.62 -26.46
N GLY A 318 1.53 -5.88 -26.89
CA GLY A 318 1.43 -6.29 -28.29
C GLY A 318 2.30 -5.48 -29.23
N GLY A 319 3.54 -5.19 -28.82
CA GLY A 319 4.53 -4.39 -29.57
C GLY A 319 4.28 -2.87 -29.63
N THR A 320 3.37 -2.34 -28.80
CA THR A 320 3.17 -0.89 -28.68
C THR A 320 4.36 -0.26 -27.97
N PRO A 321 4.92 0.87 -28.45
CA PRO A 321 6.01 1.57 -27.76
C PRO A 321 5.64 1.91 -26.30
N TYR A 322 6.54 1.63 -25.37
CA TYR A 322 6.31 1.89 -23.96
C TYR A 322 7.55 2.46 -23.26
N ALA A 323 7.33 3.18 -22.17
CA ALA A 323 8.35 3.65 -21.25
C ALA A 323 8.32 2.79 -19.98
N PHE A 324 9.48 2.24 -19.60
CA PHE A 324 9.63 1.55 -18.30
C PHE A 324 9.36 2.53 -17.18
N GLY A 325 8.37 2.27 -16.34
CA GLY A 325 7.92 3.24 -15.36
C GLY A 325 7.79 2.71 -13.94
N THR A 326 7.64 3.65 -13.02
CA THR A 326 7.40 3.38 -11.61
C THR A 326 6.49 4.45 -11.01
N ILE A 327 5.58 4.00 -10.14
CA ILE A 327 4.85 4.85 -9.20
C ILE A 327 5.39 4.50 -7.80
N PRO A 328 6.48 5.15 -7.33
CA PRO A 328 7.13 4.78 -6.07
C PRO A 328 6.41 5.39 -4.85
N ASN A 329 5.56 6.39 -5.06
CA ASN A 329 4.80 7.06 -4.03
C ASN A 329 3.34 7.25 -4.48
N PHE A 330 2.41 7.05 -3.55
CA PHE A 330 0.96 7.23 -3.72
C PHE A 330 0.44 8.18 -2.63
N GLY A 331 -0.50 9.05 -2.96
CA GLY A 331 -1.13 10.05 -2.09
C GLY A 331 -0.21 11.18 -1.64
N GLY A 332 1.05 11.17 -2.08
CA GLY A 332 2.08 11.94 -1.39
C GLY A 332 2.24 11.50 0.06
N ARG A 333 2.04 10.21 0.38
CA ARG A 333 2.22 9.72 1.75
C ARG A 333 3.65 9.93 2.24
N SER A 334 3.82 10.13 3.55
CA SER A 334 5.14 10.31 4.18
C SER A 334 5.86 8.99 4.40
N THR A 335 6.08 8.28 3.31
CA THR A 335 6.82 7.01 3.27
C THR A 335 8.23 7.25 2.73
N ILE A 336 9.13 6.29 2.95
CA ILE A 336 10.48 6.30 2.39
C ILE A 336 10.77 4.95 1.75
N GLY A 337 11.38 4.99 0.57
CA GLY A 337 11.87 3.81 -0.13
C GLY A 337 11.24 3.57 -1.50
N ALA A 338 11.89 2.70 -2.26
CA ALA A 338 11.46 2.29 -3.58
C ALA A 338 12.04 0.91 -3.92
N ARG A 339 11.52 0.25 -4.96
CA ARG A 339 11.98 -1.09 -5.36
C ARG A 339 13.13 -1.05 -6.35
N THR A 340 14.21 -0.37 -5.98
CA THR A 340 15.28 -0.08 -6.94
C THR A 340 16.04 -1.32 -7.43
N HIS A 341 15.90 -2.46 -6.74
CA HIS A 341 16.41 -3.77 -7.19
C HIS A 341 15.67 -4.27 -8.43
N LEU A 342 14.35 -4.10 -8.48
CA LEU A 342 13.55 -4.48 -9.65
C LEU A 342 13.79 -3.54 -10.83
N TRP A 343 14.12 -2.27 -10.57
CA TRP A 343 14.46 -1.34 -11.64
C TRP A 343 15.73 -1.75 -12.35
N GLN A 344 16.79 -2.04 -11.59
CA GLN A 344 18.07 -2.53 -12.13
C GLN A 344 17.90 -3.85 -12.88
N GLU A 345 17.15 -4.80 -12.33
CA GLU A 345 16.97 -6.09 -13.00
C GLU A 345 16.10 -5.96 -14.27
N LYS A 346 14.91 -5.37 -14.16
CA LYS A 346 13.92 -5.40 -15.25
C LYS A 346 14.24 -4.42 -16.36
N PHE A 347 14.73 -3.21 -16.06
CA PHE A 347 14.94 -2.18 -17.07
C PHE A 347 15.94 -2.65 -18.13
N PHE A 348 17.10 -3.13 -17.71
CA PHE A 348 18.15 -3.59 -18.64
C PHE A 348 17.71 -4.86 -19.37
N ALA A 349 17.09 -5.81 -18.66
CA ALA A 349 16.54 -7.02 -19.29
C ALA A 349 15.49 -6.72 -20.38
N TRP A 350 14.66 -5.69 -20.20
CA TRP A 350 13.64 -5.31 -21.18
C TRP A 350 14.20 -4.43 -22.29
N ARG A 351 15.09 -3.48 -21.96
CA ARG A 351 15.74 -2.60 -22.94
C ARG A 351 16.60 -3.38 -23.93
N ASP A 352 17.34 -4.37 -23.44
CA ASP A 352 18.32 -5.11 -24.22
C ASP A 352 17.74 -6.38 -24.87
N LYS A 353 16.43 -6.62 -24.69
CA LYS A 353 15.70 -7.70 -25.36
C LYS A 353 15.69 -7.47 -26.88
N GLU A 354 15.88 -8.55 -27.63
CA GLU A 354 15.78 -8.49 -29.10
C GLU A 354 14.38 -7.99 -29.53
N ASN A 355 14.35 -7.00 -30.42
CA ASN A 355 13.13 -6.33 -30.88
C ASN A 355 12.29 -5.69 -29.76
N SER A 356 12.91 -5.23 -28.68
CA SER A 356 12.23 -4.49 -27.60
C SER A 356 11.45 -3.28 -28.12
N ALA A 357 10.20 -3.12 -27.66
CA ALA A 357 9.41 -1.91 -27.87
C ALA A 357 9.63 -0.85 -26.76
N LEU A 358 10.55 -1.10 -25.82
CA LEU A 358 10.92 -0.13 -24.80
C LEU A 358 11.56 1.09 -25.47
N ALA A 359 10.87 2.23 -25.38
CA ALA A 359 11.23 3.49 -26.01
C ALA A 359 11.58 4.58 -24.98
N GLY A 360 11.55 4.27 -23.69
CA GLY A 360 11.78 5.29 -22.66
C GLY A 360 11.75 4.85 -21.22
N THR A 361 11.82 5.85 -20.34
CA THR A 361 11.58 5.75 -18.89
C THR A 361 10.47 6.71 -18.46
N ALA A 362 9.64 6.34 -17.49
CA ALA A 362 8.56 7.16 -16.95
C ALA A 362 8.57 7.21 -15.41
N TYR A 363 8.96 8.34 -14.83
CA TYR A 363 8.91 8.53 -13.38
C TYR A 363 7.58 9.18 -12.97
N LEU A 364 6.69 8.39 -12.37
CA LEU A 364 5.28 8.72 -12.20
C LEU A 364 4.85 8.73 -10.72
N PRO A 365 5.53 9.44 -9.80
CA PRO A 365 5.07 9.49 -8.42
C PRO A 365 3.75 10.28 -8.33
N GLU A 366 2.81 9.82 -7.51
CA GLU A 366 1.60 10.63 -7.24
C GLU A 366 1.93 11.93 -6.49
N ALA A 367 3.10 12.02 -5.84
CA ALA A 367 3.66 13.31 -5.41
C ALA A 367 5.19 13.32 -5.51
N THR A 368 5.73 14.42 -6.03
CA THR A 368 7.18 14.70 -6.07
C THR A 368 7.67 15.28 -4.72
N ASP A 369 8.90 15.82 -4.69
CA ASP A 369 9.57 16.35 -3.49
C ASP A 369 9.88 15.33 -2.38
N ARG A 370 9.90 14.03 -2.73
CA ARG A 370 10.23 12.92 -1.82
C ARG A 370 11.21 11.94 -2.46
N ASP A 371 11.82 11.09 -1.64
CA ASP A 371 12.73 10.01 -2.06
C ASP A 371 13.77 10.41 -3.15
N PRO A 372 14.67 11.35 -2.85
CA PRO A 372 15.55 11.94 -3.86
C PRO A 372 16.56 10.93 -4.41
N ALA A 373 16.92 9.90 -3.65
CA ALA A 373 17.75 8.80 -4.14
C ALA A 373 17.02 7.89 -5.13
N ALA A 374 15.71 7.68 -4.94
CA ALA A 374 14.90 6.93 -5.89
C ALA A 374 14.83 7.67 -7.23
N PHE A 375 14.51 8.96 -7.21
CA PHE A 375 14.47 9.76 -8.42
C PHE A 375 15.83 9.83 -9.12
N GLU A 376 16.91 10.04 -8.35
CA GLU A 376 18.27 10.05 -8.89
C GLU A 376 18.59 8.76 -9.64
N LEU A 377 18.48 7.60 -8.97
CA LEU A 377 18.81 6.31 -9.59
C LEU A 377 17.93 6.01 -10.80
N PHE A 378 16.62 6.24 -10.69
CA PHE A 378 15.68 5.98 -11.78
C PHE A 378 15.99 6.84 -13.01
N SER A 379 16.29 8.12 -12.78
CA SER A 379 16.61 9.06 -13.87
C SER A 379 17.92 8.73 -14.58
N GLU A 380 18.88 8.10 -13.89
CA GLU A 380 20.14 7.68 -14.47
C GLU A 380 20.03 6.42 -15.35
N LEU A 381 18.99 5.59 -15.18
CA LEU A 381 18.80 4.34 -15.94
C LEU A 381 18.93 4.55 -17.46
N ALA A 382 18.29 5.59 -17.98
CA ALA A 382 18.31 5.90 -19.41
C ALA A 382 19.72 6.23 -19.94
N TRP A 383 20.65 6.60 -19.06
CA TRP A 383 22.02 7.03 -19.38
C TRP A 383 23.09 6.00 -19.01
N MET A 384 22.70 4.85 -18.48
CA MET A 384 23.61 3.77 -18.07
C MET A 384 23.70 2.70 -19.15
N ASP A 385 24.91 2.21 -19.43
CA ASP A 385 25.12 1.12 -20.38
C ASP A 385 24.68 -0.23 -19.81
N ASP A 386 24.95 -0.48 -18.52
CA ASP A 386 24.66 -1.74 -17.83
C ASP A 386 24.17 -1.50 -16.39
N GLU A 387 23.71 -2.56 -15.73
CA GLU A 387 23.40 -2.56 -14.29
C GLU A 387 24.60 -2.06 -13.45
N VAL A 388 24.30 -1.31 -12.38
CA VAL A 388 25.28 -0.90 -11.37
C VAL A 388 25.15 -1.74 -10.09
N ASP A 389 26.26 -1.93 -9.38
CA ASP A 389 26.22 -2.38 -7.99
C ASP A 389 25.51 -1.31 -7.16
N ARG A 390 24.25 -1.58 -6.81
CA ARG A 390 23.42 -0.64 -6.06
C ARG A 390 24.04 -0.28 -4.73
N ALA A 391 24.65 -1.25 -4.05
CA ALA A 391 25.16 -1.03 -2.72
C ALA A 391 26.33 -0.02 -2.78
N ASP A 392 27.16 -0.09 -3.82
CA ASP A 392 28.21 0.88 -4.08
C ASP A 392 27.66 2.22 -4.58
N TRP A 393 26.62 2.20 -5.44
CA TRP A 393 25.92 3.41 -5.88
C TRP A 393 25.35 4.21 -4.70
N PHE A 394 24.64 3.55 -3.76
CA PHE A 394 24.09 4.21 -2.57
C PHE A 394 25.19 4.74 -1.64
N SER A 395 26.35 4.07 -1.57
CA SER A 395 27.50 4.59 -0.83
C SER A 395 28.07 5.84 -1.48
N ALA A 396 28.21 5.85 -2.81
CA ALA A 396 28.69 7.01 -3.57
C ALA A 396 27.68 8.17 -3.54
N TYR A 397 26.38 7.86 -3.53
CA TYR A 397 25.30 8.84 -3.39
C TYR A 397 25.46 9.69 -2.13
N ALA A 398 25.82 9.08 -1.00
CA ALA A 398 26.11 9.78 0.24
C ALA A 398 27.21 10.85 0.08
N ASP A 399 28.25 10.55 -0.71
CA ASP A 399 29.41 11.42 -0.87
C ASP A 399 29.02 12.74 -1.55
N PHE A 400 28.37 12.67 -2.72
CA PHE A 400 28.00 13.87 -3.46
C PHE A 400 26.77 14.57 -2.89
N ARG A 401 25.89 13.83 -2.19
CA ARG A 401 24.74 14.43 -1.51
C ARG A 401 25.15 15.31 -0.34
N TYR A 402 26.21 14.96 0.38
CA TYR A 402 26.68 15.71 1.55
C TYR A 402 27.95 16.53 1.30
N GLY A 403 28.64 16.32 0.17
CA GLY A 403 29.81 17.12 -0.22
C GLY A 403 31.14 16.54 0.19
N GLY A 404 31.20 15.27 0.57
CA GLY A 404 32.43 14.64 1.02
C GLY A 404 32.24 13.21 1.47
N ARG A 405 33.32 12.44 1.41
CA ARG A 405 33.35 11.06 1.90
C ARG A 405 33.29 11.05 3.42
N ASP A 406 32.30 10.36 3.96
CA ASP A 406 32.14 10.16 5.39
C ASP A 406 31.68 8.71 5.66
N ARG A 407 32.34 8.05 6.61
CA ARG A 407 32.09 6.64 6.91
C ARG A 407 30.66 6.42 7.40
N ASP A 408 30.17 7.31 8.25
CA ASP A 408 28.87 7.15 8.91
C ASP A 408 27.74 7.55 7.96
N ALA A 409 27.97 8.52 7.06
CA ALA A 409 27.08 8.81 5.92
C ALA A 409 26.91 7.59 5.01
N ARG A 410 28.01 6.98 4.57
CA ARG A 410 27.99 5.78 3.73
C ARG A 410 27.31 4.61 4.44
N ALA A 411 27.57 4.41 5.73
CA ALA A 411 26.90 3.40 6.53
C ALA A 411 25.38 3.65 6.59
N ALA A 412 24.94 4.91 6.71
CA ALA A 412 23.52 5.23 6.70
C ALA A 412 22.86 4.87 5.37
N TRP A 413 23.48 5.25 4.25
CA TRP A 413 22.94 4.94 2.93
C TRP A 413 23.04 3.45 2.57
N ARG A 414 24.01 2.70 3.11
CA ARG A 414 24.00 1.23 3.05
C ARG A 414 22.84 0.63 3.83
N ALA A 415 22.50 1.17 5.00
CA ALA A 415 21.32 0.72 5.74
C ALA A 415 20.01 1.01 4.99
N LEU A 416 19.90 2.18 4.34
CA LEU A 416 18.74 2.53 3.50
C LEU A 416 18.65 1.64 2.25
N HIS A 417 19.78 1.36 1.59
CA HIS A 417 19.88 0.37 0.51
C HIS A 417 19.37 -1.01 0.96
N ASP A 418 19.80 -1.44 2.15
CA ASP A 418 19.48 -2.76 2.70
C ASP A 418 18.03 -2.89 3.21
N THR A 419 17.30 -1.78 3.28
CA THR A 419 15.94 -1.73 3.84
C THR A 419 14.97 -1.02 2.89
N ALA A 420 14.77 0.29 3.04
CA ALA A 420 13.77 1.07 2.36
C ALA A 420 13.88 1.00 0.82
N TYR A 421 15.11 1.04 0.27
CA TYR A 421 15.35 0.96 -1.18
C TYR A 421 15.42 -0.48 -1.73
N GLN A 422 14.99 -1.47 -0.94
CA GLN A 422 14.72 -2.82 -1.41
C GLN A 422 13.52 -3.47 -0.71
N HIS A 423 12.51 -2.64 -0.44
CA HIS A 423 11.33 -3.09 0.27
C HIS A 423 10.60 -4.21 -0.49
N ARG A 424 9.97 -5.11 0.28
CA ARG A 424 9.33 -6.34 -0.20
C ARG A 424 7.84 -6.35 0.05
N ALA A 425 7.18 -5.21 -0.15
CA ALA A 425 5.72 -5.17 -0.10
C ALA A 425 5.13 -6.23 -1.06
N VAL A 426 3.92 -6.71 -0.84
CA VAL A 426 3.29 -7.66 -1.77
C VAL A 426 2.38 -6.88 -2.71
N GLU A 427 2.57 -7.01 -4.03
CA GLU A 427 1.78 -6.34 -5.08
C GLU A 427 1.61 -4.81 -4.86
N ARG A 428 2.70 -4.14 -4.46
CA ARG A 428 2.77 -2.71 -4.12
C ARG A 428 4.15 -2.12 -4.43
N SER A 429 4.21 -1.10 -5.27
CA SER A 429 5.47 -0.39 -5.58
C SER A 429 5.90 0.57 -4.47
N ASP A 430 4.97 1.00 -3.61
CA ASP A 430 5.20 1.92 -2.50
C ASP A 430 5.48 1.25 -1.14
N PRO A 431 6.18 1.94 -0.22
CA PRO A 431 6.46 1.45 1.12
C PRO A 431 5.25 1.55 2.06
N HIS A 432 5.36 0.92 3.23
CA HIS A 432 4.36 1.01 4.29
C HIS A 432 4.25 2.41 4.91
N ASP A 433 3.03 2.80 5.29
CA ASP A 433 2.74 4.06 5.97
C ASP A 433 2.84 3.98 7.50
N SER A 434 2.70 5.14 8.15
CA SER A 434 2.71 5.30 9.62
C SER A 434 1.32 5.06 10.20
N LEU A 435 1.21 4.20 11.23
CA LEU A 435 -0.07 4.01 11.93
C LEU A 435 -0.41 5.18 12.87
N PHE A 436 0.52 6.11 13.11
CA PHE A 436 0.18 7.37 13.76
C PHE A 436 -0.81 8.19 12.91
N ALA A 437 -0.76 8.05 11.58
CA ALA A 437 -1.68 8.72 10.67
C ALA A 437 -3.01 7.97 10.47
N ALA A 438 -3.15 6.74 10.96
CA ALA A 438 -4.38 5.97 10.79
C ALA A 438 -5.53 6.56 11.62
N ARG A 439 -6.77 6.39 11.16
CA ARG A 439 -7.94 6.48 12.04
C ARG A 439 -7.76 5.48 13.21
N PRO A 440 -7.90 5.93 14.47
CA PRO A 440 -7.60 5.07 15.61
C PRO A 440 -8.50 3.83 15.68
N ASP A 441 -7.85 2.67 15.64
CA ASP A 441 -8.41 1.35 15.92
C ASP A 441 -7.25 0.45 16.38
N LEU A 442 -7.47 -0.40 17.39
CA LEU A 442 -6.45 -1.35 17.85
C LEU A 442 -6.12 -2.42 16.79
N ALA A 443 -7.00 -2.63 15.81
CA ALA A 443 -6.83 -3.54 14.69
C ALA A 443 -6.25 -2.86 13.42
N ALA A 444 -5.98 -1.55 13.45
CA ALA A 444 -5.42 -0.85 12.30
C ALA A 444 -4.06 -1.45 11.89
N ASN A 445 -3.88 -1.72 10.60
CA ASN A 445 -2.63 -2.26 10.03
C ASN A 445 -2.11 -1.45 8.84
N ARG A 446 -2.80 -0.36 8.50
CA ARG A 446 -2.49 0.65 7.49
C ARG A 446 -3.22 1.95 7.87
N ALA A 447 -2.74 3.10 7.42
CA ALA A 447 -3.47 4.36 7.54
C ALA A 447 -4.34 4.60 6.31
N ALA A 448 -3.76 4.51 5.11
CA ALA A 448 -4.50 4.57 3.86
C ALA A 448 -4.97 3.17 3.44
N GLU A 449 -6.19 3.08 2.90
CA GLU A 449 -6.79 1.80 2.44
C GLU A 449 -5.86 1.03 1.50
N TYR A 450 -5.15 1.71 0.60
CA TYR A 450 -4.31 1.04 -0.39
C TYR A 450 -2.84 0.87 0.00
N ALA A 451 -2.44 1.26 1.22
CA ALA A 451 -1.06 1.08 1.69
C ALA A 451 -0.76 -0.38 2.10
N PRO A 452 0.52 -0.79 2.13
CA PRO A 452 0.93 -2.08 2.67
C PRO A 452 0.45 -2.31 4.12
N ARG A 453 -0.11 -3.50 4.37
CA ARG A 453 -0.63 -3.91 5.70
C ARG A 453 0.44 -4.32 6.71
N ALA A 454 1.67 -4.52 6.26
CA ALA A 454 2.78 -4.98 7.08
C ALA A 454 4.03 -4.15 6.83
N LEU A 455 5.00 -4.23 7.75
CA LEU A 455 6.34 -3.71 7.52
C LEU A 455 6.96 -4.39 6.29
N THR A 456 7.52 -3.59 5.40
CA THR A 456 8.06 -4.05 4.10
C THR A 456 9.58 -4.26 4.13
N TYR A 457 10.20 -3.98 5.27
CA TYR A 457 11.62 -4.18 5.58
C TYR A 457 11.81 -4.19 7.11
N ASP A 458 12.97 -4.65 7.59
CA ASP A 458 13.28 -4.74 9.02
C ASP A 458 13.57 -3.34 9.63
N PRO A 459 12.73 -2.83 10.56
CA PRO A 459 12.92 -1.52 11.16
C PRO A 459 14.16 -1.46 12.08
N GLY A 460 14.58 -2.57 12.68
CA GLY A 460 15.80 -2.64 13.47
C GLY A 460 17.05 -2.46 12.61
N ARG A 461 17.04 -2.97 11.37
CA ARG A 461 18.12 -2.67 10.41
C ARG A 461 18.07 -1.23 9.91
N PHE A 462 16.87 -0.66 9.73
CA PHE A 462 16.68 0.71 9.29
C PHE A 462 17.26 1.73 10.29
N ASP A 463 17.17 1.48 11.59
CA ASP A 463 17.72 2.34 12.65
C ASP A 463 19.22 2.65 12.50
N ALA A 464 19.97 1.80 11.79
CA ALA A 464 21.37 2.07 11.46
C ALA A 464 21.52 3.30 10.55
N ALA A 465 20.51 3.63 9.73
CA ALA A 465 20.46 4.86 8.95
C ALA A 465 20.41 6.10 9.86
N LEU A 466 19.56 6.10 10.88
CA LEU A 466 19.48 7.20 11.85
C LEU A 466 20.80 7.37 12.60
N SER A 467 21.40 6.26 13.05
CA SER A 467 22.68 6.28 13.75
C SER A 467 23.81 6.81 12.85
N GLY A 468 23.87 6.39 11.60
CA GLY A 468 24.87 6.85 10.64
C GLY A 468 24.72 8.34 10.32
N LEU A 469 23.49 8.82 10.08
CA LEU A 469 23.25 10.25 9.82
C LEU A 469 23.61 11.14 11.02
N LEU A 470 23.36 10.68 12.25
CA LEU A 470 23.81 11.39 13.45
C LEU A 470 25.34 11.35 13.66
N GLY A 471 26.01 10.35 13.09
CA GLY A 471 27.46 10.16 13.11
C GLY A 471 28.24 11.05 12.14
N VAL A 472 27.64 11.42 11.00
CA VAL A 472 28.26 12.24 9.93
C VAL A 472 29.06 13.41 10.49
N ALA A 473 30.26 13.69 10.00
CA ALA A 473 31.09 14.78 10.52
C ALA A 473 30.38 16.15 10.48
N GLY A 474 30.55 16.96 11.53
CA GLY A 474 29.86 18.25 11.70
C GLY A 474 29.96 19.22 10.50
N GLY A 475 31.08 19.21 9.78
CA GLY A 475 31.29 20.05 8.59
C GLY A 475 30.34 19.75 7.42
N LEU A 476 29.89 18.50 7.30
CA LEU A 476 29.00 18.03 6.23
C LEU A 476 27.50 18.18 6.58
N ARG A 477 27.18 18.52 7.85
CA ARG A 477 25.80 18.63 8.34
C ARG A 477 25.07 19.92 7.92
N ARG A 478 25.75 20.82 7.21
CA ARG A 478 25.25 22.18 6.94
C ARG A 478 24.26 22.24 5.77
N SER A 479 24.34 21.30 4.83
CA SER A 479 23.54 21.29 3.61
C SER A 479 22.05 21.08 3.89
N ALA A 480 21.19 21.57 3.01
CA ALA A 480 19.75 21.30 3.08
C ALA A 480 19.47 19.80 2.86
N ALA A 481 20.23 19.14 1.99
CA ALA A 481 20.11 17.71 1.73
C ALA A 481 20.34 16.86 2.99
N TYR A 482 21.40 17.13 3.77
CA TYR A 482 21.64 16.42 5.03
C TYR A 482 20.50 16.62 6.04
N LYS A 483 20.07 17.88 6.22
CA LYS A 483 19.01 18.20 7.17
C LYS A 483 17.69 17.53 6.80
N HIS A 484 17.35 17.51 5.52
CA HIS A 484 16.19 16.78 5.01
C HIS A 484 16.25 15.30 5.39
N ASP A 485 17.34 14.61 5.03
CA ASP A 485 17.44 13.16 5.25
C ASP A 485 17.43 12.80 6.73
N LEU A 486 18.10 13.61 7.57
CA LEU A 486 18.11 13.38 9.00
C LEU A 486 16.70 13.47 9.59
N VAL A 487 15.90 14.44 9.15
CA VAL A 487 14.51 14.58 9.60
C VAL A 487 13.64 13.44 9.07
N ASP A 488 13.75 13.10 7.79
CA ASP A 488 12.93 12.06 7.18
C ASP A 488 13.22 10.67 7.78
N VAL A 489 14.50 10.34 7.99
CA VAL A 489 14.92 9.08 8.63
C VAL A 489 14.52 9.04 10.11
N ALA A 490 14.65 10.15 10.85
CA ALA A 490 14.23 10.20 12.25
C ALA A 490 12.70 10.03 12.40
N ARG A 491 11.93 10.71 11.53
CA ARG A 491 10.47 10.54 11.42
C ARG A 491 10.11 9.10 11.09
N GLN A 492 10.73 8.49 10.09
CA GLN A 492 10.44 7.12 9.72
C GLN A 492 10.77 6.13 10.86
N ALA A 493 11.87 6.33 11.59
CA ALA A 493 12.21 5.47 12.72
C ALA A 493 11.13 5.51 13.82
N LEU A 494 10.51 6.68 14.06
CA LEU A 494 9.36 6.82 14.94
C LEU A 494 8.12 6.13 14.37
N ALA A 495 7.83 6.30 13.08
CA ALA A 495 6.70 5.68 12.40
C ALA A 495 6.74 4.14 12.50
N HIS A 496 7.93 3.51 12.39
CA HIS A 496 8.06 2.06 12.59
C HIS A 496 7.58 1.60 13.97
N ARG A 497 7.68 2.45 14.99
CA ARG A 497 7.26 2.08 16.36
C ARG A 497 5.76 2.04 16.49
N SER A 498 5.01 2.78 15.67
CA SER A 498 3.56 2.66 15.63
C SER A 498 3.14 1.22 15.23
N ARG A 499 3.83 0.61 14.27
CA ARG A 499 3.57 -0.77 13.79
C ARG A 499 3.99 -1.84 14.79
N GLN A 500 4.92 -1.53 15.67
CA GLN A 500 5.39 -2.42 16.73
C GLN A 500 4.55 -2.34 18.00
N LEU A 501 4.10 -1.13 18.37
CA LEU A 501 3.41 -0.88 19.64
C LEU A 501 1.90 -1.13 19.54
N LEU A 502 1.25 -0.91 18.38
CA LEU A 502 -0.20 -1.08 18.27
C LEU A 502 -0.66 -2.53 18.52
N PRO A 503 0.00 -3.59 18.00
CA PRO A 503 -0.35 -4.96 18.37
C PRO A 503 -0.20 -5.23 19.87
N GLN A 504 0.78 -4.62 20.52
CA GLN A 504 0.98 -4.76 21.97
C GLN A 504 -0.11 -4.03 22.77
N LEU A 505 -0.56 -2.86 22.30
CA LEU A 505 -1.71 -2.15 22.86
C LEU A 505 -2.97 -3.01 22.77
N LYS A 506 -3.21 -3.62 21.60
CA LYS A 506 -4.32 -4.55 21.38
C LYS A 506 -4.27 -5.71 22.37
N THR A 507 -3.13 -6.38 22.47
CA THR A 507 -2.95 -7.50 23.41
C THR A 507 -3.16 -7.08 24.87
N ALA A 508 -2.63 -5.94 25.29
CA ALA A 508 -2.82 -5.44 26.65
C ALA A 508 -4.30 -5.15 26.96
N TYR A 509 -5.01 -4.54 26.00
CA TYR A 509 -6.45 -4.28 26.11
C TYR A 509 -7.28 -5.57 26.19
N GLU A 510 -7.02 -6.54 25.31
CA GLU A 510 -7.71 -7.84 25.28
C GLU A 510 -7.50 -8.65 26.56
N ARG A 511 -6.28 -8.60 27.12
CA ARG A 511 -5.94 -9.23 28.41
C ARG A 511 -6.43 -8.45 29.62
N LYS A 512 -7.06 -7.29 29.42
CA LYS A 512 -7.47 -6.37 30.48
C LYS A 512 -6.32 -5.91 31.39
N ASP A 513 -5.09 -5.89 30.85
CA ASP A 513 -3.89 -5.42 31.54
C ASP A 513 -3.84 -3.88 31.49
N GLN A 514 -4.52 -3.25 32.46
CA GLN A 514 -4.65 -1.79 32.55
C GLN A 514 -3.30 -1.07 32.67
N ASP A 515 -2.34 -1.66 33.39
CA ASP A 515 -1.04 -1.03 33.64
C ASP A 515 -0.18 -1.03 32.39
N THR A 516 -0.10 -2.18 31.70
CA THR A 516 0.62 -2.27 30.42
C THR A 516 -0.07 -1.42 29.35
N PHE A 517 -1.40 -1.43 29.29
CA PHE A 517 -2.16 -0.61 28.35
C PHE A 517 -1.85 0.89 28.56
N ARG A 518 -1.96 1.38 29.80
CA ARG A 518 -1.65 2.79 30.13
C ARG A 518 -0.19 3.14 29.81
N ALA A 519 0.75 2.26 30.10
CA ALA A 519 2.18 2.49 29.80
C ALA A 519 2.44 2.59 28.28
N LEU A 520 1.85 1.71 27.50
CA LEU A 520 1.94 1.73 26.04
C LEU A 520 1.23 2.94 25.43
N SER A 521 0.05 3.32 25.93
CA SER A 521 -0.70 4.50 25.46
C SER A 521 0.10 5.79 25.69
N ASN A 522 0.71 5.93 26.87
CA ASN A 522 1.58 7.07 27.18
C ASN A 522 2.83 7.10 26.28
N LEU A 523 3.43 5.94 26.00
CA LEU A 523 4.55 5.84 25.08
C LEU A 523 4.13 6.22 23.65
N TRP A 524 3.01 5.69 23.16
CA TRP A 524 2.43 6.00 21.85
C TRP A 524 2.30 7.52 21.64
N LEU A 525 1.58 8.18 22.55
CA LEU A 525 1.31 9.62 22.48
C LEU A 525 2.60 10.45 22.62
N ARG A 526 3.56 9.98 23.43
CA ARG A 526 4.88 10.62 23.53
C ARG A 526 5.67 10.53 22.22
N LEU A 527 5.62 9.39 21.54
CA LEU A 527 6.30 9.22 20.24
C LEU A 527 5.63 10.04 19.15
N MET A 528 4.30 10.17 19.15
CA MET A 528 3.59 11.08 18.23
C MET A 528 4.01 12.54 18.41
N ARG A 529 4.07 13.04 19.65
CA ARG A 529 4.58 14.40 19.93
C ARG A 529 6.02 14.59 19.47
N LEU A 530 6.85 13.57 19.64
CA LEU A 530 8.24 13.61 19.20
C LEU A 530 8.37 13.56 17.66
N SER A 531 7.43 12.90 16.97
CA SER A 531 7.31 12.91 15.50
C SER A 531 6.93 14.30 14.99
N ASP A 532 5.96 14.95 15.64
CA ASP A 532 5.60 16.34 15.35
C ASP A 532 6.78 17.30 15.59
N ASP A 533 7.50 17.13 16.70
CA ASP A 533 8.68 17.96 17.00
C ASP A 533 9.79 17.82 15.96
N VAL A 534 10.13 16.60 15.51
CA VAL A 534 11.23 16.39 14.55
C VAL A 534 10.85 16.86 13.16
N THR A 535 9.61 16.63 12.73
CA THR A 535 9.10 17.16 11.46
C THR A 535 9.06 18.70 11.45
N GLY A 536 8.91 19.33 12.63
CA GLY A 536 8.99 20.78 12.81
C GLY A 536 10.36 21.41 12.53
N THR A 537 11.38 20.61 12.24
CA THR A 537 12.76 21.08 12.04
C THR A 537 13.20 21.24 10.59
N HIS A 538 12.31 21.00 9.62
CA HIS A 538 12.61 21.15 8.21
C HIS A 538 11.40 21.63 7.38
N PRO A 539 11.56 22.58 6.42
CA PRO A 539 10.42 23.18 5.69
C PRO A 539 9.53 22.17 4.94
N ALA A 540 10.11 21.12 4.38
CA ALA A 540 9.39 20.08 3.63
C ALA A 540 8.40 19.25 4.47
N PHE A 541 8.43 19.39 5.81
CA PHE A 541 7.57 18.64 6.72
C PHE A 541 6.68 19.56 7.57
N LEU A 542 6.43 20.79 7.11
CA LEU A 542 5.55 21.74 7.79
C LEU A 542 4.18 21.81 7.09
N LEU A 543 3.09 21.80 7.86
CA LEU A 543 1.75 22.05 7.33
C LEU A 543 1.55 23.51 6.88
N GLY A 544 2.26 24.46 7.51
CA GLY A 544 2.09 25.90 7.27
C GLY A 544 2.26 26.33 5.82
N PRO A 545 3.39 26.01 5.15
CA PRO A 545 3.60 26.34 3.74
C PRO A 545 2.49 25.82 2.82
N TRP A 546 2.02 24.58 3.02
CA TRP A 546 0.92 23.98 2.25
C TRP A 546 -0.38 24.78 2.32
N ILE A 547 -0.77 25.20 3.53
CA ILE A 547 -1.97 26.04 3.73
C ILE A 547 -1.76 27.45 3.18
N GLU A 548 -0.57 28.01 3.37
CA GLU A 548 -0.26 29.37 2.94
C GLU A 548 -0.24 29.51 1.42
N ASP A 549 0.22 28.49 0.68
CA ASP A 549 0.15 28.47 -0.78
C ASP A 549 -1.30 28.51 -1.27
N ALA A 550 -2.19 27.73 -0.63
CA ALA A 550 -3.62 27.74 -0.93
C ALA A 550 -4.25 29.12 -0.68
N ARG A 551 -3.90 29.78 0.43
CA ARG A 551 -4.36 31.14 0.74
C ARG A 551 -3.81 32.19 -0.22
N ARG A 552 -2.54 32.06 -0.64
CA ARG A 552 -1.84 33.02 -1.51
C ARG A 552 -2.41 33.02 -2.93
N LEU A 553 -2.76 31.85 -3.45
CA LEU A 553 -3.31 31.75 -4.80
C LEU A 553 -4.68 32.44 -4.91
N ALA A 554 -5.52 32.33 -3.89
CA ALA A 554 -6.87 32.90 -3.84
C ALA A 554 -6.91 34.40 -4.18
N THR A 555 -7.96 34.81 -4.91
CA THR A 555 -8.17 36.19 -5.36
C THR A 555 -9.15 36.97 -4.50
N ASN A 556 -9.96 36.26 -3.71
CA ASN A 556 -10.95 36.82 -2.80
C ASN A 556 -11.08 35.97 -1.53
N ASP A 557 -11.85 36.45 -0.56
CA ASP A 557 -11.96 35.78 0.75
C ASP A 557 -12.71 34.45 0.69
N THR A 558 -13.72 34.30 -0.17
CA THR A 558 -14.44 33.03 -0.36
C THR A 558 -13.49 31.96 -0.87
N GLU A 559 -12.69 32.27 -1.89
CA GLU A 559 -11.65 31.36 -2.38
C GLU A 559 -10.59 31.08 -1.32
N ARG A 560 -10.21 32.07 -0.51
CA ARG A 560 -9.25 31.88 0.58
C ARG A 560 -9.79 30.92 1.65
N VAL A 561 -11.09 30.92 1.93
CA VAL A 561 -11.73 29.89 2.79
C VAL A 561 -11.62 28.53 2.12
N GLU A 562 -12.07 28.45 0.88
CA GLU A 562 -12.31 27.17 0.23
C GLU A 562 -11.03 26.48 -0.22
N PHE A 563 -10.01 27.23 -0.62
CA PHE A 563 -8.70 26.66 -0.96
C PHE A 563 -7.96 26.17 0.28
N GLU A 564 -8.02 26.88 1.41
CA GLU A 564 -7.50 26.35 2.67
C GLU A 564 -8.21 25.05 3.07
N ARG A 565 -9.55 25.04 2.97
CA ARG A 565 -10.35 23.84 3.27
C ARG A 565 -9.97 22.68 2.37
N THR A 566 -9.95 22.88 1.05
CA THR A 566 -9.66 21.80 0.10
C THR A 566 -8.21 21.32 0.17
N ALA A 567 -7.26 22.20 0.51
CA ALA A 567 -5.88 21.82 0.83
C ALA A 567 -5.82 20.87 2.03
N LYS A 568 -6.58 21.15 3.10
CA LYS A 568 -6.68 20.28 4.29
C LYS A 568 -7.41 18.98 3.99
N VAL A 569 -8.54 19.05 3.29
CA VAL A 569 -9.35 17.90 2.89
C VAL A 569 -8.49 16.89 2.13
N LEU A 570 -7.73 17.32 1.14
CA LEU A 570 -6.98 16.41 0.28
C LEU A 570 -6.00 15.50 1.04
N ILE A 571 -5.37 16.02 2.10
CA ILE A 571 -4.38 15.29 2.90
C ILE A 571 -4.98 14.60 4.13
N THR A 572 -6.31 14.67 4.31
CA THR A 572 -7.06 14.07 5.43
C THR A 572 -8.25 13.26 4.93
N VAL A 573 -9.47 13.82 4.94
CA VAL A 573 -10.73 13.11 4.59
C VAL A 573 -10.94 12.91 3.08
N TRP A 574 -10.11 13.54 2.26
CA TRP A 574 -10.08 13.53 0.79
C TRP A 574 -11.29 14.14 0.09
N GLY A 575 -12.48 13.98 0.64
CA GLY A 575 -13.71 14.61 0.17
C GLY A 575 -14.76 14.62 1.27
N ASP A 576 -16.02 14.72 0.88
CA ASP A 576 -17.12 14.67 1.84
C ASP A 576 -17.32 13.22 2.36
N ARG A 577 -18.24 13.04 3.32
CA ARG A 577 -18.45 11.74 3.98
C ARG A 577 -18.57 10.56 3.02
N PRO A 578 -19.34 10.61 1.90
CA PRO A 578 -19.44 9.48 0.96
C PRO A 578 -18.10 9.07 0.35
N THR A 579 -17.15 10.00 0.25
CA THR A 579 -15.81 9.72 -0.26
C THR A 579 -14.87 9.24 0.84
N SER A 580 -14.91 9.91 1.99
CA SER A 580 -14.06 9.59 3.14
C SER A 580 -14.37 8.19 3.69
N ASP A 581 -15.65 7.89 3.93
CA ASP A 581 -16.09 6.70 4.67
C ASP A 581 -16.39 5.51 3.74
N PRO A 582 -17.54 5.41 3.03
CA PRO A 582 -17.80 4.26 2.16
C PRO A 582 -16.94 4.26 0.88
N GLY A 583 -16.39 5.42 0.50
CA GLY A 583 -15.38 5.54 -0.54
C GLY A 583 -13.97 5.14 -0.09
N ASN A 584 -13.70 4.90 1.20
CA ASN A 584 -12.37 4.49 1.68
C ASN A 584 -11.19 5.42 1.27
N LEU A 585 -11.43 6.72 1.06
CA LEU A 585 -10.35 7.68 0.76
C LEU A 585 -9.85 8.48 1.96
N HIS A 586 -10.43 8.26 3.15
CA HIS A 586 -9.88 8.83 4.38
C HIS A 586 -8.40 8.48 4.55
N ASP A 587 -7.60 9.47 4.93
CA ASP A 587 -6.16 9.40 5.12
C ASP A 587 -5.37 8.89 3.89
N TYR A 588 -5.95 8.85 2.68
CA TYR A 588 -5.23 8.43 1.46
C TYR A 588 -3.97 9.28 1.21
N GLY A 589 -4.13 10.61 1.35
CA GLY A 589 -3.08 11.61 1.17
C GLY A 589 -2.29 11.97 2.43
N ASN A 590 -2.29 11.09 3.45
CA ASN A 590 -1.77 11.42 4.79
C ASN A 590 -0.33 11.96 4.81
N ARG A 591 -0.04 12.89 5.73
CA ARG A 591 1.30 13.50 5.89
C ARG A 591 1.77 13.44 7.34
N GLU A 592 3.01 13.05 7.58
CA GLU A 592 3.62 13.25 8.89
C GLU A 592 4.29 14.63 8.90
N TRP A 593 3.46 15.65 9.04
CA TRP A 593 3.87 17.06 9.09
C TRP A 593 3.66 17.66 10.46
N HIS A 594 4.52 18.61 10.81
CA HIS A 594 4.38 19.44 12.00
C HIS A 594 3.12 20.29 11.90
N GLY A 595 2.32 20.28 12.96
CA GLY A 595 0.99 20.88 12.99
C GLY A 595 -0.10 19.90 12.60
N LEU A 596 0.05 19.16 11.50
CA LEU A 596 -0.92 18.11 11.14
C LEU A 596 -0.88 16.96 12.15
N THR A 597 0.32 16.56 12.59
CA THR A 597 0.48 15.51 13.60
C THR A 597 -0.06 15.96 14.95
N SER A 598 0.26 17.17 15.41
CA SER A 598 -0.22 17.69 16.69
C SER A 598 -1.72 17.97 16.74
N ASP A 599 -2.33 18.44 15.65
CA ASP A 599 -3.69 18.99 15.67
C ASP A 599 -4.74 18.08 15.03
N PHE A 600 -4.33 17.13 14.19
CA PHE A 600 -5.25 16.18 13.55
C PHE A 600 -5.03 14.75 14.04
N TYR A 601 -3.81 14.21 13.90
CA TYR A 601 -3.56 12.80 14.25
C TYR A 601 -3.53 12.52 15.76
N LEU A 602 -2.77 13.33 16.51
CA LEU A 602 -2.59 13.14 17.95
C LEU A 602 -3.91 13.23 18.73
N PRO A 603 -4.81 14.20 18.47
CA PRO A 603 -6.09 14.27 19.17
C PRO A 603 -7.01 13.09 18.88
N ARG A 604 -6.98 12.54 17.64
CA ARG A 604 -7.72 11.31 17.32
C ARG A 604 -7.25 10.16 18.20
N TRP A 605 -5.95 9.88 18.24
CA TRP A 605 -5.39 8.79 19.03
C TRP A 605 -5.58 8.99 20.54
N GLN A 606 -5.38 10.21 21.06
CA GLN A 606 -5.61 10.52 22.47
C GLN A 606 -7.06 10.19 22.86
N LYS A 607 -8.04 10.69 22.08
CA LYS A 607 -9.47 10.44 22.33
C LYS A 607 -9.78 8.95 22.38
N TRP A 608 -9.23 8.16 21.47
CA TRP A 608 -9.48 6.72 21.42
C TRP A 608 -8.82 5.96 22.57
N LEU A 609 -7.56 6.26 22.88
CA LEU A 609 -6.83 5.59 23.95
C LEU A 609 -7.42 5.92 25.33
N ASP A 610 -7.92 7.14 25.54
CA ASP A 610 -8.61 7.53 26.76
C ASP A 610 -9.94 6.77 26.90
N GLU A 611 -10.74 6.70 25.83
CA GLU A 611 -12.00 5.95 25.83
C GLU A 611 -11.77 4.45 26.09
N LEU A 612 -10.74 3.85 25.50
CA LEU A 612 -10.35 2.48 25.79
C LEU A 612 -9.93 2.29 27.25
N ALA A 613 -9.14 3.21 27.80
CA ALA A 613 -8.74 3.14 29.21
C ALA A 613 -9.96 3.23 30.15
N ASP A 614 -10.89 4.14 29.88
CA ASP A 614 -12.12 4.31 30.66
C ASP A 614 -13.06 3.12 30.52
N ALA A 615 -13.22 2.60 29.30
CA ALA A 615 -14.02 1.41 29.04
C ALA A 615 -13.47 0.18 29.79
N LEU A 616 -12.15 0.02 29.77
CA LEU A 616 -11.47 -1.05 30.46
C LEU A 616 -11.60 -0.94 31.99
N ALA A 617 -11.47 0.27 32.54
CA ALA A 617 -11.66 0.53 33.96
C ALA A 617 -13.11 0.28 34.43
N ALA A 618 -14.09 0.61 33.60
CA ALA A 618 -15.51 0.43 33.88
C ALA A 618 -16.05 -0.97 33.49
N GLY A 619 -15.24 -1.84 32.86
CA GLY A 619 -15.68 -3.16 32.42
C GLY A 619 -16.74 -3.14 31.32
N ARG A 620 -16.74 -2.10 30.48
CA ARG A 620 -17.72 -1.88 29.39
C ARG A 620 -17.05 -1.98 28.02
N ALA A 621 -17.85 -2.10 26.97
CA ALA A 621 -17.37 -1.92 25.60
C ALA A 621 -17.04 -0.43 25.36
N PRO A 622 -16.05 -0.12 24.51
CA PRO A 622 -15.75 1.26 24.14
C PRO A 622 -16.87 1.81 23.24
N THR A 623 -17.16 3.09 23.37
CA THR A 623 -18.16 3.80 22.57
C THR A 623 -17.59 4.10 21.18
N PRO A 624 -18.29 3.73 20.09
CA PRO A 624 -17.85 4.06 18.75
C PRO A 624 -17.72 5.58 18.55
N VAL A 625 -16.69 5.99 17.79
CA VAL A 625 -16.46 7.40 17.46
C VAL A 625 -16.82 7.64 15.99
N ASP A 626 -17.69 8.61 15.73
CA ASP A 626 -17.88 9.14 14.37
C ASP A 626 -16.69 10.05 14.01
N TRP A 627 -15.60 9.46 13.52
CA TRP A 627 -14.37 10.18 13.22
C TRP A 627 -14.57 11.36 12.26
N PHE A 628 -15.30 11.14 11.17
CA PHE A 628 -15.56 12.17 10.16
C PHE A 628 -16.30 13.36 10.76
N GLY A 629 -17.47 13.11 11.37
CA GLY A 629 -18.37 14.18 11.82
C GLY A 629 -17.91 14.87 13.11
N ALA A 630 -17.31 14.13 14.03
CA ALA A 630 -16.97 14.65 15.36
C ALA A 630 -15.57 15.27 15.43
N VAL A 631 -14.66 14.94 14.51
CA VAL A 631 -13.24 15.35 14.61
C VAL A 631 -12.71 15.88 13.29
N GLU A 632 -12.83 15.12 12.22
CA GLU A 632 -12.03 15.36 11.01
C GLU A 632 -12.59 16.52 10.16
N GLU A 633 -13.88 16.50 9.84
CA GLU A 633 -14.51 17.56 9.04
C GLU A 633 -14.55 18.92 9.76
N PRO A 634 -14.75 19.00 11.10
CA PRO A 634 -14.54 20.25 11.82
C PRO A 634 -13.13 20.83 11.65
N TRP A 635 -12.09 19.99 11.69
CA TRP A 635 -10.69 20.42 11.55
C TRP A 635 -10.37 20.95 10.15
N THR A 636 -10.96 20.37 9.09
CA THR A 636 -10.76 20.87 7.71
C THR A 636 -11.30 22.30 7.53
N ARG A 637 -12.29 22.69 8.33
CA ARG A 637 -12.94 24.01 8.30
C ARG A 637 -12.38 25.01 9.29
N GLU A 638 -11.65 24.55 10.31
CA GLU A 638 -11.00 25.41 11.27
C GLU A 638 -9.97 26.31 10.57
N ARG A 639 -9.86 27.57 10.98
CA ARG A 639 -8.77 28.44 10.58
C ARG A 639 -7.75 28.55 11.69
N LYS A 640 -6.51 28.17 11.38
CA LYS A 640 -5.37 28.24 12.29
C LYS A 640 -4.12 28.56 11.50
N ASP A 641 -3.25 29.38 12.07
CA ASP A 641 -1.93 29.64 11.52
C ASP A 641 -0.92 28.61 12.03
N TYR A 642 -0.10 28.11 11.11
CA TYR A 642 0.94 27.14 11.38
C TYR A 642 2.31 27.73 11.03
N PRO A 643 3.41 27.27 11.66
CA PRO A 643 4.74 27.77 11.34
C PRO A 643 5.09 27.63 9.85
N LEU A 644 5.54 28.72 9.24
CA LEU A 644 6.05 28.75 7.86
C LEU A 644 7.55 28.45 7.77
N ARG A 645 8.22 28.35 8.92
CA ARG A 645 9.66 28.11 9.03
C ARG A 645 9.92 27.08 10.13
N PRO A 646 11.03 26.33 10.05
CA PRO A 646 11.42 25.39 11.10
C PRO A 646 11.47 26.04 12.48
N VAL A 647 10.97 25.31 13.48
CA VAL A 647 10.83 25.80 14.87
C VAL A 647 11.96 25.33 15.79
N ALA A 648 12.78 24.37 15.35
CA ALA A 648 13.90 23.83 16.11
C ALA A 648 15.02 23.30 15.22
N ASP A 649 16.14 22.93 15.83
CA ASP A 649 17.31 22.37 15.14
C ASP A 649 17.12 20.88 14.81
N PRO A 650 17.35 20.44 13.56
CA PRO A 650 17.15 19.06 13.15
C PRO A 650 18.10 18.08 13.84
N TYR A 651 19.38 18.44 14.03
CA TYR A 651 20.36 17.54 14.63
C TYR A 651 20.07 17.26 16.10
N ARG A 652 19.80 18.31 16.87
CA ARG A 652 19.44 18.22 18.29
C ARG A 652 18.16 17.41 18.48
N THR A 653 17.15 17.65 17.63
CA THR A 653 15.86 16.98 17.75
C THR A 653 15.95 15.52 17.33
N ALA A 654 16.63 15.19 16.23
CA ALA A 654 16.90 13.81 15.83
C ALA A 654 17.78 13.06 16.83
N SER A 655 18.73 13.72 17.49
CA SER A 655 19.50 13.12 18.60
C SER A 655 18.57 12.72 19.75
N ARG A 656 17.60 13.58 20.10
CA ARG A 656 16.57 13.26 21.09
C ARG A 656 15.67 12.11 20.64
N VAL A 657 15.31 12.04 19.35
CA VAL A 657 14.61 10.88 18.77
C VAL A 657 15.41 9.60 19.01
N ARG A 658 16.69 9.58 18.63
CA ARG A 658 17.57 8.43 18.81
C ARG A 658 17.66 8.04 20.28
N ASP A 659 17.85 8.98 21.19
CA ASP A 659 17.99 8.68 22.63
C ASP A 659 16.69 8.14 23.25
N VAL A 660 15.53 8.70 22.86
CA VAL A 660 14.23 8.20 23.30
C VAL A 660 13.98 6.79 22.77
N LEU A 661 14.20 6.56 21.47
CA LEU A 661 14.02 5.24 20.85
C LEU A 661 15.02 4.22 21.38
N ALA A 662 16.29 4.56 21.59
CA ALA A 662 17.28 3.66 22.15
C ALA A 662 16.92 3.16 23.56
N ARG A 663 16.17 3.97 24.34
CA ARG A 663 15.74 3.66 25.70
C ARG A 663 14.29 3.18 25.81
N ALA A 664 13.52 3.25 24.73
CA ALA A 664 12.10 2.94 24.79
C ALA A 664 11.87 1.45 25.14
N PRO A 665 10.99 1.15 26.10
CA PRO A 665 10.59 -0.22 26.39
C PRO A 665 9.76 -0.82 25.26
N TYR A 666 9.35 -2.08 25.40
CA TYR A 666 8.44 -2.77 24.47
C TYR A 666 9.00 -3.02 23.06
N GLN A 667 10.32 -2.86 22.87
CA GLN A 667 11.02 -3.13 21.60
C GLN A 667 11.59 -4.55 21.52
N GLY A 668 10.80 -5.53 21.93
CA GLY A 668 11.10 -6.95 21.77
C GLY A 668 9.92 -7.65 21.11
N SER A 669 10.23 -8.63 20.26
CA SER A 669 9.25 -9.57 19.71
C SER A 669 9.61 -10.98 20.14
N LEU A 670 8.58 -11.79 20.39
CA LEU A 670 8.69 -13.15 20.90
C LEU A 670 7.90 -14.07 19.98
N GLU A 671 8.62 -14.95 19.30
CA GLU A 671 8.07 -16.02 18.48
C GLU A 671 8.31 -17.34 19.21
N VAL A 672 7.29 -18.18 19.32
CA VAL A 672 7.36 -19.46 20.02
C VAL A 672 6.92 -20.56 19.09
N THR A 673 7.75 -21.59 18.95
CA THR A 673 7.47 -22.80 18.18
C THR A 673 7.46 -24.00 19.12
N ALA A 674 6.66 -25.01 18.77
CA ALA A 674 6.59 -26.24 19.55
C ALA A 674 6.48 -27.45 18.61
N GLU A 675 7.46 -28.35 18.67
CA GLU A 675 7.57 -29.46 17.72
C GLU A 675 7.84 -30.81 18.43
N PRO A 676 7.01 -31.86 18.19
CA PRO A 676 5.73 -31.79 17.48
C PRO A 676 4.66 -31.05 18.34
N PRO A 677 3.63 -30.44 17.72
CA PRO A 677 2.55 -29.77 18.46
C PRO A 677 1.61 -30.74 19.19
N ALA A 678 1.67 -32.03 18.85
CA ALA A 678 1.06 -33.11 19.60
C ALA A 678 1.98 -34.33 19.73
N PHE A 679 1.86 -35.04 20.85
CA PHE A 679 2.70 -36.19 21.18
C PHE A 679 1.93 -37.20 22.06
N PRO A 680 2.30 -38.50 22.05
CA PRO A 680 1.62 -39.51 22.85
C PRO A 680 1.84 -39.32 24.36
N PRO A 681 1.05 -39.99 25.23
CA PRO A 681 1.38 -40.11 26.66
C PRO A 681 2.82 -40.60 26.86
N GLY A 682 3.56 -39.96 27.77
CA GLY A 682 5.01 -40.18 27.97
C GLY A 682 5.92 -39.67 26.84
N GLY A 683 5.34 -39.09 25.78
CA GLY A 683 6.07 -38.41 24.71
C GLY A 683 6.60 -37.03 25.14
N HIS A 684 7.29 -36.36 24.23
CA HIS A 684 7.84 -35.03 24.48
C HIS A 684 7.77 -34.15 23.23
N ALA A 685 7.81 -32.83 23.46
CA ALA A 685 7.95 -31.82 22.42
C ALA A 685 9.04 -30.82 22.80
N ARG A 686 9.70 -30.27 21.79
CA ARG A 686 10.65 -29.16 21.96
C ARG A 686 9.89 -27.85 21.80
N VAL A 687 9.83 -27.05 22.87
CA VAL A 687 9.28 -25.69 22.86
C VAL A 687 10.45 -24.73 22.74
N GLU A 688 10.54 -23.98 21.63
CA GLU A 688 11.60 -23.00 21.39
C GLU A 688 11.01 -21.59 21.38
N ALA A 689 11.68 -20.65 22.05
CA ALA A 689 11.35 -19.24 22.03
C ALA A 689 12.47 -18.44 21.37
N LEU A 690 12.14 -17.83 20.24
CA LEU A 690 12.96 -16.86 19.54
C LEU A 690 12.59 -15.46 20.02
N PHE A 691 13.51 -14.81 20.70
CA PHE A 691 13.40 -13.40 21.04
C PHE A 691 14.15 -12.55 20.00
N ARG A 692 13.48 -11.55 19.44
CA ARG A 692 14.05 -10.55 18.55
C ARG A 692 14.08 -9.20 19.23
N ASN A 693 15.26 -8.59 19.31
CA ASN A 693 15.40 -7.18 19.65
C ASN A 693 15.10 -6.34 18.40
N VAL A 694 13.92 -5.74 18.33
CA VAL A 694 13.52 -4.90 17.20
C VAL A 694 14.07 -3.47 17.31
N ASN A 695 14.76 -3.14 18.41
CA ASN A 695 15.52 -1.89 18.54
C ASN A 695 16.91 -2.05 17.90
N GLY A 696 17.15 -1.31 16.82
CA GLY A 696 18.45 -1.25 16.14
C GLY A 696 19.42 -0.21 16.70
N LEU A 697 18.99 0.59 17.68
CA LEU A 697 19.81 1.65 18.29
C LEU A 697 20.50 1.20 19.59
N ARG A 698 19.99 0.13 20.22
CA ARG A 698 20.53 -0.38 21.49
C ARG A 698 20.32 -1.88 21.65
N ALA A 699 21.34 -2.54 22.18
CA ALA A 699 21.19 -3.91 22.66
C ALA A 699 20.26 -3.98 23.88
N THR A 700 19.70 -5.16 24.14
CA THR A 700 19.00 -5.44 25.39
C THR A 700 19.99 -5.61 26.55
N GLY A 701 19.50 -5.50 27.78
CA GLY A 701 20.13 -6.16 28.92
C GLY A 701 19.86 -7.67 28.90
N ARG A 702 19.94 -8.30 30.08
CA ARG A 702 19.54 -9.69 30.27
C ARG A 702 18.06 -9.90 29.93
N VAL A 703 17.76 -10.92 29.13
CA VAL A 703 16.42 -11.39 28.81
C VAL A 703 16.19 -12.70 29.56
N ASP A 704 15.21 -12.71 30.46
CA ASP A 704 14.85 -13.89 31.26
C ASP A 704 13.58 -14.53 30.71
N PHE A 705 13.59 -15.85 30.55
CA PHE A 705 12.43 -16.59 30.07
C PHE A 705 11.89 -17.53 31.15
N THR A 706 10.57 -17.59 31.26
CA THR A 706 9.88 -18.52 32.15
C THR A 706 8.78 -19.22 31.37
N LEU A 707 8.83 -20.55 31.33
CA LEU A 707 7.79 -21.42 30.80
C LEU A 707 7.02 -22.03 31.98
N THR A 708 5.70 -21.86 32.00
CA THR A 708 4.81 -22.38 33.05
C THR A 708 3.58 -23.06 32.46
N GLY A 709 2.91 -23.91 33.23
CA GLY A 709 1.65 -24.58 32.83
C GLY A 709 1.84 -26.00 32.31
N ILE A 710 3.07 -26.39 31.99
CA ILE A 710 3.45 -27.73 31.53
C ILE A 710 4.71 -28.21 32.26
N ASP A 711 4.87 -29.53 32.35
CA ASP A 711 6.12 -30.14 32.79
C ASP A 711 7.15 -30.00 31.67
N ALA A 712 8.23 -29.27 31.91
CA ALA A 712 9.23 -28.98 30.90
C ALA A 712 10.61 -28.72 31.51
N GLU A 713 11.63 -29.38 30.95
CA GLU A 713 13.03 -29.24 31.35
C GLU A 713 13.77 -28.30 30.39
N PRO A 714 14.50 -27.28 30.87
CA PRO A 714 15.28 -26.40 29.99
C PRO A 714 16.38 -27.16 29.24
N GLU A 715 16.48 -26.92 27.93
CA GLU A 715 17.59 -27.42 27.10
C GLU A 715 18.76 -26.42 27.10
N GLY A 716 19.22 -26.03 28.29
CA GLY A 716 20.28 -25.03 28.48
C GLY A 716 19.82 -23.80 29.28
N PRO A 717 20.54 -22.66 29.19
CA PRO A 717 20.20 -21.46 29.94
C PRO A 717 18.84 -20.89 29.51
N THR A 718 17.96 -20.62 30.49
CA THR A 718 16.66 -19.94 30.27
C THR A 718 16.77 -18.42 30.26
N SER A 719 17.98 -17.90 30.00
CA SER A 719 18.20 -16.46 29.89
C SER A 719 19.28 -16.14 28.88
N LEU A 720 19.08 -15.07 28.13
CA LEU A 720 20.09 -14.50 27.24
C LEU A 720 20.77 -13.33 27.98
N PRO A 721 22.11 -13.32 28.13
CA PRO A 721 22.78 -12.26 28.88
C PRO A 721 22.63 -10.89 28.20
N ARG A 722 22.54 -10.90 26.87
CA ARG A 722 22.41 -9.72 26.00
C ARG A 722 21.93 -10.17 24.62
N VAL A 723 21.01 -9.42 24.02
CA VAL A 723 20.66 -9.55 22.60
C VAL A 723 21.13 -8.28 21.89
N PRO A 724 21.98 -8.36 20.85
CA PRO A 724 22.47 -7.20 20.11
C PRO A 724 21.33 -6.32 19.56
N ALA A 725 21.67 -5.08 19.21
CA ALA A 725 20.74 -4.22 18.47
C ALA A 725 20.36 -4.90 17.14
N ALA A 726 19.07 -4.93 16.81
CA ALA A 726 18.51 -5.70 15.68
C ALA A 726 18.84 -7.21 15.70
N GLY A 727 19.28 -7.73 16.85
CA GLY A 727 19.71 -9.12 17.01
C GLY A 727 18.59 -10.05 17.46
N THR A 728 18.88 -11.34 17.46
CA THR A 728 18.01 -12.39 17.96
C THR A 728 18.74 -13.29 18.97
N GLY A 729 17.97 -14.07 19.72
CA GLY A 729 18.49 -15.19 20.49
C GLY A 729 17.37 -16.18 20.82
N THR A 730 17.74 -17.44 21.01
CA THR A 730 16.80 -18.54 21.26
C THR A 730 17.06 -19.19 22.60
N VAL A 731 16.00 -19.70 23.21
CA VAL A 731 16.02 -20.61 24.36
C VAL A 731 15.01 -21.72 24.11
N ALA A 732 15.24 -22.91 24.66
CA ALA A 732 14.38 -24.06 24.42
C ALA A 732 14.14 -24.88 25.69
N TRP A 733 13.02 -25.60 25.70
CA TRP A 733 12.65 -26.57 26.72
C TRP A 733 12.17 -27.86 26.06
N ARG A 734 12.43 -28.97 26.73
CA ARG A 734 11.83 -30.27 26.46
C ARG A 734 10.59 -30.41 27.34
N ALA A 735 9.41 -30.22 26.74
CA ALA A 735 8.12 -30.42 27.38
C ALA A 735 7.75 -31.91 27.38
N ASN A 736 7.35 -32.45 28.54
CA ASN A 736 6.96 -33.86 28.71
C ASN A 736 5.44 -34.00 28.83
N ALA A 737 4.89 -35.07 28.22
CA ALA A 737 3.51 -35.47 28.46
C ALA A 737 3.43 -36.25 29.79
N PRO A 738 2.35 -36.08 30.56
CA PRO A 738 2.02 -37.05 31.60
C PRO A 738 1.86 -38.46 31.00
N ASP A 739 2.35 -39.47 31.72
CA ASP A 739 2.16 -40.90 31.36
C ASP A 739 0.71 -41.37 31.48
N THR A 740 -0.19 -40.51 31.97
CA THR A 740 -1.62 -40.81 32.10
C THR A 740 -2.21 -41.19 30.73
N PRO A 741 -2.87 -42.37 30.62
CA PRO A 741 -3.57 -42.78 29.41
C PRO A 741 -4.52 -41.71 28.86
N LEU A 742 -4.78 -41.78 27.55
CA LEU A 742 -5.74 -40.88 26.91
C LEU A 742 -7.17 -41.18 27.36
N ASP A 743 -7.96 -40.13 27.55
CA ASP A 743 -9.41 -40.16 27.85
C ASP A 743 -10.24 -39.47 26.75
N ARG A 744 -9.57 -38.79 25.82
CA ARG A 744 -10.12 -37.99 24.73
C ARG A 744 -9.14 -37.90 23.55
N PRO A 745 -9.60 -37.48 22.35
CA PRO A 745 -8.75 -37.44 21.16
C PRO A 745 -7.58 -36.45 21.26
N LEU A 746 -7.83 -35.25 21.79
CA LEU A 746 -6.82 -34.23 22.05
C LEU A 746 -6.92 -33.75 23.51
N ARG A 747 -5.90 -34.04 24.33
CA ARG A 747 -5.79 -33.50 25.69
C ARG A 747 -4.92 -32.24 25.68
N PRO A 748 -5.47 -31.04 25.89
CA PRO A 748 -4.68 -29.81 25.86
C PRO A 748 -3.72 -29.73 27.05
N LEU A 749 -2.52 -29.24 26.77
CA LEU A 749 -1.48 -28.87 27.71
C LEU A 749 -1.18 -27.38 27.52
N PRO A 750 -2.00 -26.48 28.09
CA PRO A 750 -1.80 -25.05 27.95
C PRO A 750 -0.53 -24.61 28.67
N TYR A 751 0.23 -23.72 28.05
CA TYR A 751 1.44 -23.14 28.62
C TYR A 751 1.49 -21.63 28.44
N THR A 752 2.23 -20.99 29.33
CA THR A 752 2.54 -19.57 29.26
C THR A 752 4.05 -19.42 29.19
N LEU A 753 4.52 -18.72 28.18
CA LEU A 753 5.91 -18.33 28.04
C LEU A 753 6.04 -16.82 28.26
N THR A 754 6.80 -16.45 29.28
CA THR A 754 7.05 -15.05 29.63
C THR A 754 8.50 -14.69 29.32
N ALA A 755 8.71 -13.57 28.63
CA ALA A 755 10.03 -12.95 28.46
C ALA A 755 10.08 -11.62 29.21
N LEU A 756 11.04 -11.48 30.14
CA LEU A 756 11.34 -10.24 30.85
C LEU A 756 12.58 -9.60 30.23
N TYR A 757 12.42 -8.46 29.56
CA TYR A 757 13.47 -7.84 28.76
C TYR A 757 13.41 -6.31 28.81
N GLY A 758 14.49 -5.65 28.42
CA GLY A 758 14.50 -4.20 28.23
C GLY A 758 15.80 -3.74 27.59
N PRO A 759 15.87 -2.52 27.06
CA PRO A 759 17.12 -1.94 26.60
C PRO A 759 18.19 -1.98 27.71
N GLN A 760 19.45 -2.10 27.34
CA GLN A 760 20.55 -2.24 28.30
C GLN A 760 20.57 -1.07 29.31
N GLY A 761 20.43 -1.40 30.60
CA GLY A 761 20.41 -0.44 31.70
C GLY A 761 19.06 0.26 31.96
N GLU A 762 18.01 -0.09 31.20
CA GLU A 762 16.66 0.47 31.37
C GLU A 762 15.73 -0.51 32.10
N LYS A 763 14.56 -0.02 32.52
CA LYS A 763 13.52 -0.84 33.16
C LYS A 763 13.08 -1.96 32.20
N ARG A 764 13.02 -3.19 32.72
CA ARG A 764 12.53 -4.36 31.98
C ARG A 764 11.00 -4.41 31.97
N VAL A 765 10.44 -4.86 30.86
CA VAL A 765 9.03 -5.10 30.62
C VAL A 765 8.78 -6.58 30.32
N ARG A 766 7.52 -6.99 30.51
CA ARG A 766 7.08 -8.37 30.36
C ARG A 766 6.38 -8.54 29.01
N ALA A 767 6.84 -9.47 28.18
CA ALA A 767 6.07 -10.03 27.07
C ALA A 767 5.55 -11.42 27.47
N VAL A 768 4.32 -11.72 27.06
CA VAL A 768 3.65 -12.99 27.40
C VAL A 768 3.09 -13.60 26.13
N HIS A 769 3.50 -14.84 25.87
CA HIS A 769 2.94 -15.73 24.86
C HIS A 769 2.15 -16.84 25.56
N GLU A 770 0.97 -17.14 25.05
CA GLU A 770 0.14 -18.24 25.51
C GLU A 770 -0.03 -19.21 24.35
N GLY A 771 0.21 -20.48 24.61
CA GLY A 771 0.13 -21.55 23.62
C GLY A 771 -0.43 -22.83 24.24
N THR A 772 -0.72 -23.80 23.40
CA THR A 772 -1.24 -25.11 23.83
C THR A 772 -0.53 -26.20 23.05
N LEU A 773 0.10 -27.13 23.77
CA LEU A 773 0.52 -28.43 23.26
C LEU A 773 -0.61 -29.43 23.43
N PHE A 774 -0.56 -30.58 22.75
CA PHE A 774 -1.58 -31.61 22.91
C PHE A 774 -0.97 -32.99 23.21
N VAL A 775 -1.56 -33.71 24.16
CA VAL A 775 -1.35 -35.15 24.26
C VAL A 775 -2.38 -35.84 23.37
N ALA A 776 -1.91 -36.62 22.40
CA ALA A 776 -2.74 -37.28 21.40
C ALA A 776 -2.15 -38.64 20.99
N GLY A 777 -3.02 -39.60 20.71
CA GLY A 777 -2.63 -40.88 20.11
C GLY A 777 -2.42 -40.73 18.60
N PRO A 778 -1.76 -41.69 17.95
CA PRO A 778 -1.68 -41.71 16.49
C PRO A 778 -3.09 -41.84 15.91
N VAL A 779 -3.36 -41.07 14.85
CA VAL A 779 -4.57 -41.28 14.06
C VAL A 779 -4.45 -42.60 13.29
N SER A 780 -5.54 -43.37 13.22
CA SER A 780 -5.55 -44.65 12.52
C SER A 780 -5.19 -44.49 11.03
N ALA A 781 -4.51 -45.51 10.47
CA ALA A 781 -3.99 -45.49 9.11
C ALA A 781 -5.06 -45.35 8.01
N ALA A 782 -6.34 -45.50 8.36
CA ALA A 782 -7.48 -45.29 7.47
C ALA A 782 -7.72 -43.81 7.13
N TRP A 783 -7.11 -42.88 7.88
CA TRP A 783 -7.26 -41.45 7.68
C TRP A 783 -6.01 -40.80 7.10
N LYS A 784 -6.21 -39.74 6.32
CA LYS A 784 -5.19 -38.78 5.91
C LYS A 784 -5.46 -37.44 6.58
N THR A 785 -4.39 -36.72 6.90
CA THR A 785 -4.44 -35.37 7.48
C THR A 785 -4.03 -34.36 6.42
N TYR A 786 -4.73 -33.22 6.38
CA TYR A 786 -4.33 -32.06 5.60
C TYR A 786 -4.59 -30.79 6.40
N ALA A 787 -3.64 -29.86 6.40
CA ALA A 787 -3.80 -28.55 6.97
C ALA A 787 -3.14 -27.53 6.04
N THR A 788 -3.81 -26.41 5.80
CA THR A 788 -3.15 -25.29 5.12
C THR A 788 -2.09 -24.67 6.02
N THR A 789 -1.10 -24.00 5.41
CA THR A 789 0.04 -23.37 6.13
C THR A 789 -0.40 -22.46 7.28
N ASN A 790 -1.53 -21.76 7.13
CA ASN A 790 -2.05 -20.83 8.15
C ASN A 790 -3.02 -21.48 9.15
N ASN A 791 -3.49 -22.71 8.90
CA ASN A 791 -4.35 -23.44 9.83
C ASN A 791 -3.54 -24.25 10.85
N THR A 792 -2.41 -24.86 10.43
CA THR A 792 -1.51 -25.65 11.29
C THR A 792 -2.26 -26.62 12.23
N ALA A 793 -3.24 -27.37 11.69
CA ALA A 793 -4.09 -28.23 12.50
C ALA A 793 -3.33 -29.36 13.20
N VAL A 794 -3.77 -29.64 14.41
CA VAL A 794 -3.39 -30.78 15.24
C VAL A 794 -4.56 -31.75 15.26
N PHE A 795 -4.27 -33.03 15.10
CA PHE A 795 -5.29 -34.08 14.95
C PHE A 795 -5.16 -35.11 16.07
N GLY A 796 -6.28 -35.62 16.55
CA GLY A 796 -6.32 -36.70 17.53
C GLY A 796 -7.47 -37.66 17.28
N GLU A 797 -7.26 -38.93 17.64
CA GLU A 797 -8.26 -40.00 17.61
C GLU A 797 -8.24 -40.75 18.95
N PHE A 798 -9.42 -41.03 19.51
CA PHE A 798 -9.57 -41.87 20.69
C PHE A 798 -10.97 -42.49 20.74
N ASP A 799 -11.03 -43.83 20.78
CA ASP A 799 -12.28 -44.60 20.96
C ASP A 799 -13.41 -44.19 20.00
N GLY A 800 -13.10 -44.12 18.70
CA GLY A 800 -14.06 -43.72 17.66
C GLY A 800 -14.48 -42.24 17.67
N ARG A 801 -13.85 -41.42 18.53
CA ARG A 801 -13.97 -39.96 18.57
C ARG A 801 -12.73 -39.31 17.96
N TYR A 802 -12.91 -38.11 17.42
CA TYR A 802 -11.87 -37.36 16.74
C TYR A 802 -11.86 -35.92 17.24
N ALA A 803 -10.70 -35.27 17.20
CA ALA A 803 -10.63 -33.84 17.39
C ALA A 803 -9.64 -33.19 16.44
N ILE A 804 -9.95 -31.95 16.05
CA ILE A 804 -9.06 -31.08 15.29
C ILE A 804 -8.94 -29.76 16.05
N ASP A 805 -7.71 -29.38 16.38
CA ASP A 805 -7.39 -28.03 16.82
C ASP A 805 -6.66 -27.28 15.71
N GLY A 806 -7.17 -26.14 15.27
CA GLY A 806 -6.56 -25.40 14.15
C GLY A 806 -6.91 -23.91 14.14
N ALA A 807 -6.16 -23.15 13.33
CA ALA A 807 -6.40 -21.74 13.05
C ALA A 807 -7.14 -21.55 11.71
N GLY A 808 -6.80 -20.54 10.92
CA GLY A 808 -7.41 -20.23 9.64
C GLY A 808 -8.14 -18.89 9.63
N ALA A 809 -7.76 -18.02 8.70
CA ALA A 809 -8.31 -16.69 8.51
C ALA A 809 -9.76 -16.76 7.99
N ASP A 810 -10.02 -17.59 6.98
CA ASP A 810 -11.35 -17.81 6.41
C ASP A 810 -11.42 -19.07 5.52
N LEU A 811 -12.64 -19.46 5.14
CA LEU A 811 -12.94 -20.49 4.14
C LEU A 811 -14.06 -19.99 3.21
N TRP A 812 -13.71 -18.98 2.39
CA TRP A 812 -14.63 -18.27 1.51
C TRP A 812 -13.87 -17.56 0.38
N ARG A 813 -14.33 -17.72 -0.86
CA ARG A 813 -13.77 -17.10 -2.07
C ARG A 813 -12.24 -17.25 -2.13
N GLY A 814 -11.52 -16.14 -2.27
CA GLY A 814 -10.06 -16.12 -2.38
C GLY A 814 -9.29 -16.62 -1.14
N THR A 815 -9.95 -16.97 -0.03
CA THR A 815 -9.30 -17.55 1.15
C THR A 815 -9.80 -18.98 1.37
N THR A 816 -8.89 -19.94 1.33
CA THR A 816 -9.20 -21.36 1.58
C THR A 816 -8.25 -21.90 2.65
N GLU A 817 -8.63 -21.75 3.92
CA GLU A 817 -7.81 -22.21 5.06
C GLU A 817 -8.60 -23.12 5.98
N PHE A 818 -8.17 -24.37 6.11
CA PHE A 818 -8.83 -25.38 6.91
C PHE A 818 -7.87 -26.51 7.30
N GLY A 819 -8.25 -27.25 8.34
CA GLY A 819 -7.65 -28.52 8.73
C GLY A 819 -8.67 -29.64 8.56
N ALA A 820 -8.27 -30.76 7.96
CA ALA A 820 -9.15 -31.88 7.67
C ALA A 820 -8.51 -33.23 7.97
N LEU A 821 -9.32 -34.12 8.54
CA LEU A 821 -9.06 -35.55 8.63
C LEU A 821 -10.00 -36.25 7.64
N TYR A 822 -9.45 -36.89 6.61
CA TYR A 822 -10.24 -37.34 5.46
C TYR A 822 -9.86 -38.73 4.94
N ARG A 823 -10.80 -39.35 4.22
CA ARG A 823 -10.63 -40.62 3.52
C ARG A 823 -10.56 -40.38 2.01
N PRO A 824 -9.45 -40.73 1.34
CA PRO A 824 -9.32 -40.50 -0.09
C PRO A 824 -10.34 -41.28 -0.92
N GLY A 825 -11.00 -40.63 -1.87
CA GLY A 825 -11.92 -41.26 -2.83
C GLY A 825 -13.11 -42.02 -2.22
N ALA A 826 -13.48 -41.71 -0.96
CA ALA A 826 -14.53 -42.42 -0.23
C ALA A 826 -15.95 -41.93 -0.56
N LEU A 827 -16.13 -40.73 -1.10
CA LEU A 827 -17.44 -40.19 -1.48
C LEU A 827 -17.70 -40.44 -2.97
N ARG A 828 -18.41 -41.54 -3.27
CA ARG A 828 -18.84 -41.94 -4.61
C ARG A 828 -20.34 -41.69 -4.79
N ASP A 829 -20.82 -41.85 -6.01
CA ASP A 829 -22.25 -41.78 -6.27
C ASP A 829 -23.04 -42.78 -5.39
N GLY A 830 -24.16 -42.33 -4.83
CA GLY A 830 -24.98 -43.10 -3.89
C GLY A 830 -24.46 -43.18 -2.45
N VAL A 831 -23.22 -42.75 -2.17
CA VAL A 831 -22.63 -42.79 -0.82
C VAL A 831 -23.17 -41.64 0.04
N SER A 832 -23.40 -41.94 1.31
CA SER A 832 -23.70 -40.91 2.32
C SER A 832 -22.71 -40.93 3.47
N VAL A 833 -22.38 -39.75 3.97
CA VAL A 833 -21.53 -39.58 5.16
C VAL A 833 -22.38 -39.02 6.28
N THR A 834 -22.30 -39.64 7.46
CA THR A 834 -22.86 -39.09 8.69
C THR A 834 -21.72 -38.76 9.66
N LEU A 835 -21.81 -37.62 10.33
CA LEU A 835 -20.82 -37.14 11.29
C LEU A 835 -21.52 -36.35 12.40
N ARG A 836 -21.19 -36.63 13.65
CA ARG A 836 -21.60 -35.80 14.78
C ARG A 836 -20.50 -34.79 15.07
N VAL A 837 -20.87 -33.51 15.09
CA VAL A 837 -20.02 -32.46 15.69
C VAL A 837 -20.46 -32.38 17.15
N ASP A 838 -19.61 -32.82 18.07
CA ASP A 838 -19.92 -32.88 19.50
C ASP A 838 -19.74 -31.52 20.17
N ALA A 839 -18.63 -30.85 19.86
CA ALA A 839 -18.30 -29.54 20.39
C ALA A 839 -17.46 -28.75 19.38
N GLN A 840 -17.59 -27.42 19.42
CA GLN A 840 -16.82 -26.50 18.59
C GLN A 840 -16.48 -25.25 19.41
N ALA A 841 -15.20 -24.88 19.46
CA ALA A 841 -14.77 -23.61 20.02
C ALA A 841 -15.33 -22.41 19.22
N ASN A 842 -15.78 -21.37 19.92
CA ASN A 842 -16.29 -20.15 19.30
C ASN A 842 -15.14 -19.17 19.02
N THR A 843 -14.39 -19.42 17.93
CA THR A 843 -13.31 -18.53 17.45
C THR A 843 -13.80 -17.37 16.59
N GLY A 844 -15.09 -17.38 16.23
CA GLY A 844 -15.75 -16.36 15.42
C GLY A 844 -17.16 -16.79 15.02
N PRO A 845 -18.04 -15.86 14.64
CA PRO A 845 -19.44 -16.18 14.28
C PRO A 845 -19.56 -17.13 13.08
N TRP A 846 -18.54 -17.16 12.22
CA TRP A 846 -18.46 -17.97 11.01
C TRP A 846 -17.49 -19.14 11.11
N ALA A 847 -16.94 -19.44 12.30
CA ALA A 847 -16.09 -20.60 12.48
C ALA A 847 -16.84 -21.85 12.03
N ARG A 848 -16.18 -22.77 11.32
CA ARG A 848 -16.87 -23.91 10.67
C ARG A 848 -16.32 -25.23 11.17
N ALA A 849 -17.22 -26.16 11.41
CA ALA A 849 -16.93 -27.54 11.80
C ALA A 849 -17.95 -28.48 11.15
N GLY A 850 -17.50 -29.54 10.49
CA GLY A 850 -18.42 -30.52 9.92
C GLY A 850 -17.80 -31.43 8.88
N ILE A 851 -18.54 -31.70 7.81
CA ILE A 851 -18.13 -32.58 6.70
C ILE A 851 -17.60 -31.71 5.55
N ILE A 852 -16.43 -32.04 5.01
CA ILE A 852 -15.85 -31.42 3.81
C ILE A 852 -15.65 -32.46 2.71
N ALA A 853 -15.87 -32.08 1.46
CA ALA A 853 -15.59 -32.92 0.31
C ALA A 853 -14.95 -32.13 -0.84
N ARG A 854 -14.01 -32.78 -1.54
CA ARG A 854 -13.27 -32.21 -2.68
C ARG A 854 -12.73 -33.34 -3.53
N ASN A 855 -12.50 -33.15 -4.84
CA ASN A 855 -11.87 -34.20 -5.65
C ASN A 855 -10.50 -34.62 -5.08
N SER A 856 -9.69 -33.64 -4.64
CA SER A 856 -8.48 -33.88 -3.86
C SER A 856 -8.36 -32.82 -2.76
N LEU A 857 -8.53 -33.21 -1.49
CA LEU A 857 -8.49 -32.26 -0.37
C LEU A 857 -7.10 -31.66 -0.16
N ALA A 858 -6.05 -32.43 -0.45
CA ALA A 858 -4.66 -32.00 -0.28
C ALA A 858 -4.12 -31.14 -1.45
N THR A 859 -4.90 -30.93 -2.51
CA THR A 859 -4.49 -30.16 -3.69
C THR A 859 -5.19 -28.80 -3.69
N PRO A 860 -4.47 -27.68 -3.48
CA PRO A 860 -5.03 -26.33 -3.61
C PRO A 860 -5.69 -26.13 -4.98
N GLY A 861 -6.87 -25.49 -5.02
CA GLY A 861 -7.61 -25.23 -6.26
C GLY A 861 -8.31 -26.44 -6.88
N SER A 862 -8.29 -27.63 -6.27
CA SER A 862 -9.03 -28.78 -6.80
C SER A 862 -10.56 -28.50 -6.91
N PRO A 863 -11.23 -28.91 -7.99
CA PRO A 863 -12.68 -28.71 -8.15
C PRO A 863 -13.52 -29.70 -7.31
N GLY A 864 -14.84 -29.59 -7.43
CA GLY A 864 -15.81 -30.43 -6.72
C GLY A 864 -15.91 -30.08 -5.24
N PHE A 865 -15.71 -28.81 -4.87
CA PHE A 865 -15.50 -28.42 -3.49
C PHE A 865 -16.80 -28.02 -2.76
N LEU A 866 -17.05 -28.63 -1.60
CA LEU A 866 -18.17 -28.26 -0.72
C LEU A 866 -17.90 -28.59 0.75
N ASN A 867 -18.67 -27.96 1.65
CA ASN A 867 -18.78 -28.39 3.04
C ASN A 867 -20.19 -28.25 3.60
N LEU A 868 -20.54 -29.14 4.53
CA LEU A 868 -21.69 -29.05 5.41
C LEU A 868 -21.17 -28.84 6.83
N ALA A 869 -21.38 -27.66 7.39
CA ALA A 869 -20.77 -27.26 8.65
C ALA A 869 -21.74 -26.58 9.61
N VAL A 870 -21.59 -26.85 10.90
CA VAL A 870 -22.18 -26.02 11.96
C VAL A 870 -21.27 -24.82 12.24
N THR A 871 -21.90 -23.73 12.67
CA THR A 871 -21.23 -22.48 13.04
C THR A 871 -21.70 -21.98 14.40
N PRO A 872 -20.89 -21.22 15.15
CA PRO A 872 -21.28 -20.72 16.48
C PRO A 872 -22.49 -19.77 16.48
N ALA A 873 -22.70 -19.01 15.39
CA ALA A 873 -23.73 -17.97 15.32
C ALA A 873 -24.66 -18.05 14.09
N ASN A 874 -24.28 -18.77 13.03
CA ASN A 874 -24.99 -18.74 11.74
C ASN A 874 -25.75 -20.04 11.41
N GLY A 875 -25.80 -21.00 12.33
CA GLY A 875 -26.50 -22.26 12.13
C GLY A 875 -25.68 -23.32 11.38
N VAL A 876 -26.38 -24.25 10.73
CA VAL A 876 -25.76 -25.25 9.84
C VAL A 876 -25.84 -24.78 8.40
N VAL A 877 -24.70 -24.79 7.71
CA VAL A 877 -24.45 -24.18 6.42
C VAL A 877 -23.92 -25.22 5.45
N LEU A 878 -24.54 -25.32 4.27
CA LEU A 878 -24.02 -26.06 3.11
C LEU A 878 -23.41 -25.05 2.14
N SER A 879 -22.09 -24.99 2.08
CA SER A 879 -21.33 -24.10 1.18
C SER A 879 -20.73 -24.90 0.04
N TYR A 880 -20.72 -24.36 -1.17
CA TYR A 880 -20.23 -25.07 -2.35
C TYR A 880 -19.65 -24.13 -3.41
N ASP A 881 -18.81 -24.71 -4.27
CA ASP A 881 -18.23 -24.09 -5.46
C ASP A 881 -19.20 -24.22 -6.65
N THR A 882 -19.64 -23.09 -7.20
CA THR A 882 -20.57 -23.06 -8.33
C THR A 882 -19.89 -23.06 -9.68
N THR A 883 -18.59 -22.77 -9.74
CA THR A 883 -17.85 -22.51 -10.98
C THR A 883 -16.79 -23.57 -11.29
N GLY A 884 -16.40 -24.36 -10.30
CA GLY A 884 -15.36 -25.38 -10.41
C GLY A 884 -13.94 -24.80 -10.30
N ASP A 885 -13.79 -23.59 -9.75
CA ASP A 885 -12.49 -22.93 -9.56
C ASP A 885 -11.76 -23.39 -8.28
N GLY A 886 -12.40 -24.25 -7.49
CA GLY A 886 -11.87 -24.74 -6.23
C GLY A 886 -12.04 -23.77 -5.06
N THR A 887 -12.93 -22.79 -5.15
CA THR A 887 -13.25 -21.87 -4.06
C THR A 887 -14.74 -21.92 -3.72
N LEU A 888 -15.09 -21.64 -2.47
CA LEU A 888 -16.49 -21.60 -2.06
C LEU A 888 -17.04 -20.19 -2.26
N ASP A 889 -18.10 -20.08 -3.04
CA ASP A 889 -18.65 -18.78 -3.47
C ASP A 889 -20.11 -18.55 -3.04
N THR A 890 -20.80 -19.61 -2.62
CA THR A 890 -22.23 -19.58 -2.24
C THR A 890 -22.55 -20.54 -1.09
N TYR A 891 -23.71 -20.36 -0.45
CA TYR A 891 -24.20 -21.27 0.58
C TYR A 891 -25.73 -21.28 0.75
N LYS A 892 -26.23 -22.33 1.41
CA LYS A 892 -27.59 -22.44 1.99
C LYS A 892 -27.47 -22.75 3.48
N ARG A 893 -28.45 -22.34 4.30
CA ARG A 893 -28.35 -22.55 5.76
C ARG A 893 -29.69 -22.73 6.47
N ILE A 894 -29.63 -23.38 7.62
CA ILE A 894 -30.65 -23.38 8.66
C ILE A 894 -30.07 -22.67 9.88
N THR A 895 -30.69 -21.58 10.33
CA THR A 895 -30.23 -20.77 11.47
C THR A 895 -30.66 -21.39 12.81
N GLY A 896 -30.08 -20.90 13.92
CA GLY A 896 -30.48 -21.27 15.29
C GLY A 896 -30.01 -22.64 15.78
N VAL A 897 -29.25 -23.39 14.98
CA VAL A 897 -28.67 -24.69 15.36
C VAL A 897 -27.19 -24.51 15.74
N LYS A 898 -26.75 -25.16 16.83
CA LYS A 898 -25.35 -25.19 17.29
C LYS A 898 -24.93 -26.63 17.58
N ALA A 899 -23.64 -26.87 17.75
CA ALA A 899 -23.16 -28.15 18.28
C ALA A 899 -23.70 -28.37 19.71
N PRO A 900 -24.01 -29.62 20.12
CA PRO A 900 -23.86 -30.85 19.35
C PRO A 900 -24.91 -31.02 18.25
N VAL A 901 -24.51 -31.48 17.07
CA VAL A 901 -25.41 -31.73 15.93
C VAL A 901 -24.91 -32.89 15.08
N LEU A 902 -25.84 -33.71 14.58
CA LEU A 902 -25.54 -34.76 13.62
C LEU A 902 -25.75 -34.21 12.21
N LEU A 903 -24.76 -34.39 11.34
CA LEU A 903 -24.75 -33.92 9.96
C LEU A 903 -24.75 -35.12 9.02
N ARG A 904 -25.46 -35.01 7.90
CA ARG A 904 -25.44 -36.00 6.82
C ARG A 904 -25.25 -35.33 5.47
N LEU A 905 -24.28 -35.80 4.71
CA LEU A 905 -24.02 -35.38 3.34
C LEU A 905 -24.21 -36.58 2.41
N SER A 906 -25.19 -36.52 1.51
CA SER A 906 -25.49 -37.59 0.55
C SER A 906 -25.18 -37.13 -0.87
N ARG A 907 -24.53 -37.98 -1.66
CA ARG A 907 -24.18 -37.70 -3.06
C ARG A 907 -25.09 -38.47 -4.03
N ALA A 908 -25.57 -37.78 -5.05
CA ALA A 908 -26.29 -38.34 -6.20
C ALA A 908 -25.80 -37.65 -7.49
N GLY A 909 -24.93 -38.32 -8.25
CA GLY A 909 -24.20 -37.77 -9.40
C GLY A 909 -23.32 -36.58 -8.99
N GLY A 910 -23.56 -35.43 -9.62
CA GLY A 910 -22.95 -34.13 -9.27
C GLY A 910 -23.76 -33.32 -8.24
N THR A 911 -24.81 -33.90 -7.65
CA THR A 911 -25.71 -33.22 -6.71
C THR A 911 -25.47 -33.73 -5.29
N PHE A 912 -25.50 -32.82 -4.32
CA PHE A 912 -25.27 -33.11 -2.90
C PHE A 912 -26.44 -32.63 -2.06
N THR A 913 -26.92 -33.50 -1.17
CA THR A 913 -27.94 -33.16 -0.18
C THR A 913 -27.31 -33.09 1.19
N GLY A 914 -27.33 -31.90 1.80
CA GLY A 914 -26.92 -31.70 3.18
C GLY A 914 -28.13 -31.71 4.11
N ALA A 915 -28.05 -32.47 5.19
CA ALA A 915 -29.10 -32.56 6.21
C ALA A 915 -28.51 -32.53 7.63
N LEU A 916 -29.32 -32.14 8.60
CA LEU A 916 -28.95 -32.10 10.01
C LEU A 916 -30.00 -32.79 10.90
N SER A 917 -29.58 -33.30 12.05
CA SER A 917 -30.42 -33.84 13.12
C SER A 917 -29.95 -33.35 14.49
N THR A 918 -30.91 -32.94 15.32
CA THR A 918 -30.68 -32.46 16.70
C THR A 918 -31.16 -33.46 17.76
N ASP A 919 -31.72 -34.59 17.36
CA ASP A 919 -32.28 -35.65 18.21
C ASP A 919 -31.56 -37.00 18.01
N GLY A 920 -30.29 -36.96 17.58
CA GLY A 920 -29.46 -38.17 17.45
C GLY A 920 -29.80 -39.06 16.25
N GLY A 921 -30.40 -38.49 15.21
CA GLY A 921 -30.76 -39.18 13.96
C GLY A 921 -32.21 -39.61 13.87
N GLY A 922 -33.04 -39.30 14.88
CA GLY A 922 -34.49 -39.59 14.87
C GLY A 922 -35.24 -38.80 13.81
N THR A 923 -34.93 -37.52 13.64
CA THR A 923 -35.49 -36.63 12.61
C THR A 923 -34.40 -35.87 11.86
N TRP A 924 -34.56 -35.79 10.54
CA TRP A 924 -33.61 -35.13 9.64
C TRP A 924 -34.25 -33.93 8.95
N ARG A 925 -33.59 -32.77 9.03
CA ARG A 925 -33.97 -31.56 8.30
C ARG A 925 -32.98 -31.33 7.17
N THR A 926 -33.48 -31.28 5.94
CA THR A 926 -32.66 -30.94 4.78
C THR A 926 -32.29 -29.46 4.82
N VAL A 927 -30.99 -29.17 4.81
CA VAL A 927 -30.46 -27.81 4.68
C VAL A 927 -30.64 -27.34 3.24
N ALA A 928 -30.19 -28.14 2.27
CA ALA A 928 -30.42 -27.95 0.84
C ALA A 928 -29.94 -29.17 0.03
N THR A 929 -30.39 -29.22 -1.23
CA THR A 929 -29.86 -30.07 -2.29
C THR A 929 -29.27 -29.17 -3.37
N VAL A 930 -27.99 -29.33 -3.70
CA VAL A 930 -27.23 -28.39 -4.54
C VAL A 930 -26.38 -29.11 -5.59
N PRO A 931 -26.28 -28.61 -6.83
CA PRO A 931 -25.31 -29.09 -7.81
C PRO A 931 -23.92 -28.50 -7.49
N VAL A 932 -22.87 -29.30 -7.66
CA VAL A 932 -21.48 -28.88 -7.47
C VAL A 932 -20.71 -29.08 -8.78
N ALA A 933 -19.97 -28.06 -9.19
CA ALA A 933 -19.24 -28.07 -10.46
C ALA A 933 -17.94 -28.90 -10.39
N GLY A 934 -17.59 -29.55 -11.51
CA GLY A 934 -16.31 -30.25 -11.67
C GLY A 934 -16.12 -31.48 -10.77
N VAL A 935 -17.20 -32.12 -10.31
CA VAL A 935 -17.18 -33.29 -9.42
C VAL A 935 -16.66 -34.54 -10.17
N ALA A 936 -15.64 -35.20 -9.62
CA ALA A 936 -15.09 -36.46 -10.15
C ALA A 936 -15.86 -37.71 -9.68
N ASP A 937 -15.63 -38.87 -10.30
CA ASP A 937 -16.29 -40.14 -9.96
C ASP A 937 -16.13 -40.54 -8.48
N ALA A 938 -14.98 -40.21 -7.89
CA ALA A 938 -14.70 -40.37 -6.47
C ALA A 938 -14.11 -39.07 -5.91
N GLN A 939 -14.53 -38.69 -4.71
CA GLN A 939 -14.02 -37.53 -4.00
C GLN A 939 -13.47 -37.91 -2.63
N ASP A 940 -12.50 -37.14 -2.17
CA ASP A 940 -12.06 -37.13 -0.79
C ASP A 940 -13.18 -36.56 0.08
N VAL A 941 -13.44 -37.21 1.22
CA VAL A 941 -14.41 -36.71 2.20
C VAL A 941 -13.89 -36.89 3.62
N GLY A 942 -14.14 -35.91 4.47
CA GLY A 942 -13.59 -35.90 5.82
C GLY A 942 -14.35 -35.01 6.78
N LEU A 943 -13.90 -35.06 8.03
CA LEU A 943 -14.26 -34.09 9.05
C LEU A 943 -13.25 -32.94 9.02
N PHE A 944 -13.70 -31.71 9.23
CA PHE A 944 -12.84 -30.53 9.10
C PHE A 944 -13.21 -29.43 10.09
N MET A 945 -12.27 -28.50 10.25
CA MET A 945 -12.52 -27.23 10.92
C MET A 945 -11.78 -26.06 10.25
N THR A 946 -12.29 -24.85 10.51
CA THR A 946 -11.56 -23.59 10.32
C THR A 946 -11.98 -22.58 11.38
N ALA A 947 -11.01 -21.85 11.93
CA ALA A 947 -11.26 -20.89 13.01
C ALA A 947 -11.96 -19.60 12.51
N THR A 948 -11.82 -19.28 11.22
CA THR A 948 -12.27 -18.01 10.60
C THR A 948 -11.94 -16.78 11.46
N ASN A 949 -10.68 -16.68 11.87
CA ASN A 949 -10.21 -15.68 12.84
C ASN A 949 -9.78 -14.34 12.19
N GLY A 950 -9.98 -14.18 10.88
CA GLY A 950 -9.57 -12.98 10.13
C GLY A 950 -8.05 -12.77 10.05
N GLY A 951 -7.24 -13.81 10.29
CA GLY A 951 -5.79 -13.73 10.37
C GLY A 951 -5.25 -13.38 11.76
N GLY A 952 -6.12 -13.29 12.78
CA GLY A 952 -5.74 -12.94 14.15
C GLY A 952 -5.00 -14.03 14.94
N GLY A 953 -4.70 -15.17 14.32
CA GLY A 953 -3.95 -16.28 14.93
C GLY A 953 -4.70 -17.12 15.96
N ALA A 954 -5.95 -16.75 16.30
CA ALA A 954 -6.78 -17.51 17.24
C ALA A 954 -7.03 -18.95 16.75
N ARG A 955 -6.87 -19.92 17.64
CA ARG A 955 -7.09 -21.34 17.37
C ARG A 955 -8.38 -21.81 18.03
N GLY A 956 -8.99 -22.85 17.47
CA GLY A 956 -10.17 -23.48 18.03
C GLY A 956 -10.09 -24.99 17.97
N THR A 957 -10.51 -25.66 19.03
CA THR A 957 -10.67 -27.12 19.06
C THR A 957 -12.10 -27.50 18.70
N VAL A 958 -12.24 -28.55 17.89
CA VAL A 958 -13.52 -29.16 17.51
C VAL A 958 -13.45 -30.65 17.79
N GLU A 959 -14.50 -31.19 18.40
CA GLU A 959 -14.65 -32.61 18.72
C GLU A 959 -15.76 -33.24 17.88
N PHE A 960 -15.52 -34.47 17.43
CA PHE A 960 -16.39 -35.21 16.54
C PHE A 960 -16.55 -36.67 16.98
N SER A 961 -17.68 -37.27 16.61
CA SER A 961 -17.96 -38.69 16.79
C SER A 961 -18.95 -39.18 15.73
N GLY A 962 -19.32 -40.46 15.78
CA GLY A 962 -20.38 -41.00 14.93
C GLY A 962 -20.09 -40.92 13.43
N TRP A 963 -18.82 -41.00 13.03
CA TRP A 963 -18.45 -41.07 11.62
C TRP A 963 -18.93 -42.39 11.01
N VAL A 964 -19.81 -42.30 10.01
CA VAL A 964 -20.34 -43.43 9.27
C VAL A 964 -20.31 -43.13 7.77
N LEU A 965 -19.79 -44.07 6.99
CA LEU A 965 -19.93 -44.12 5.54
C LEU A 965 -20.99 -45.18 5.22
N GLY A 966 -22.09 -44.74 4.61
CA GLY A 966 -23.25 -45.57 4.28
C GLY A 966 -23.55 -45.62 2.79
#